data_AF-A0A5D6XUK4-F1
#
_entry.id   AF-A0A5D6XUK4-F1
#
_cell.length_a   1.000
_cell.length_b   1.000
_cell.length_c   1.000
_cell.angle_alpha   90.00
_cell.angle_beta   90.00
_cell.angle_gamma   90.00
#
_symmetry.space_group_name_H-M   'P 1'
#
loop_
_entity.id
_entity.type
_entity.pdbx_description
1 polymer ?
#
loop_
_entity_poly.entity_id
_entity_poly.type
_entity_poly.pdbx_seq_one_letter_code
_entity_poly.pdbx_strand_id
1 'polypeptide(L)'
;MQRPNASAASSPSEAAAAARRLHEDTPAELLEALHSQRSERDEKMATIVGRRAELRKLTKDESKWSFYRMTCQFRLGYFSFLVLMVILMFSFTFLMEIFFAIFLPSARMDPHFTIRAILLLGLLPFALILLSYLFEESSRLFLDAIDKREGSLSKFRLSLTVVIHYLRHRDEMPDDRLHQKLSTQYHGADADDAAWRQVVAAAASVPRRVYGFFNSGGDPFDDRGKEDEDRRREELELAFQQSQEVGLAASEPSSVDAHSVAAHRWKKAMMAANATVVFNKTRFDGPPLDFSTLVLVDILCPLLFEIVTFWTFVASLLASFSPVAAFLDYIQAGFYSLAAYLALWMVCHFWSSRNQKMREFVSNYRRQHREMKRALTEMENEKRAEQLWLVDIGYRGYEYFRSLFYTLFGYVYSFFSRCFAHSAGAGTGASSTAEQQPLRPLTATTYAEAAAAARADADETPEAIAGREKAEDLADEVRDWNPWNRFSYTRRFWILCPIVFFSAIISFSAFYLGWTIMGVSLVLLGYTIQGRFPQVFGAAFRSFITSFVILSFVFFSSTWAVGTFVYGGDFKVYPPLTTNTTTATNVLGDVSAVWGKIAQYPVCALDLHGLDIVDFALIADSVYGYNTSVQYQSFKERFEGTALGDWKYVRRNDEVVDHQVWVELFFPTLNVTVVAVRGTATATDALEDLHFWFGVTIMQAANVFIPFLKQLPTTFVVEMLSLNFFSSVMPPPVYSALLEYVVRLKQRVGDNLVLTGHSLGGAMAGMVGAVTKTPAVSFSGPGLLYTRGRFGISDEDIRDYVLTVKPRGDIVPKIDELGGMIQEIECRRTNPLACHSTSTHLCELYASCGDRRHRDWSAASQCTTYMAKK
;
A
#
# COMPACT_ATOMS: atom_id res chain seq x y z
N MET A 1 54.11 -31.69 33.03
CA MET A 1 53.51 -32.95 32.56
C MET A 1 52.46 -32.58 31.52
N GLN A 2 52.47 -32.89 30.23
CA GLN A 2 53.32 -33.65 29.31
C GLN A 2 53.16 -32.93 27.94
N ARG A 3 54.26 -32.62 27.25
CA ARG A 3 54.33 -32.44 25.77
C ARG A 3 54.40 -33.83 25.13
N PRO A 4 54.11 -34.08 23.82
CA PRO A 4 54.50 -33.27 22.63
C PRO A 4 53.38 -33.22 21.54
N ASN A 5 53.47 -32.67 20.31
CA ASN A 5 54.57 -32.40 19.39
C ASN A 5 54.15 -31.35 18.34
N ALA A 6 55.10 -30.51 17.91
CA ALA A 6 54.97 -29.54 16.84
C ALA A 6 55.75 -30.02 15.60
N SER A 7 55.11 -30.03 14.42
CA SER A 7 55.70 -30.10 13.06
C SER A 7 54.52 -30.01 12.07
N ALA A 8 54.48 -29.25 10.99
CA ALA A 8 55.51 -28.56 10.23
C ALA A 8 54.90 -27.31 9.57
N ALA A 9 55.69 -26.25 9.52
CA ALA A 9 55.43 -25.08 8.68
C ALA A 9 55.65 -25.46 7.21
N SER A 10 54.66 -25.18 6.36
CA SER A 10 54.83 -25.22 4.91
C SER A 10 55.82 -24.13 4.49
N SER A 11 56.88 -24.55 3.81
CA SER A 11 57.97 -23.69 3.38
C SER A 11 57.53 -22.71 2.27
N PRO A 12 58.17 -21.52 2.12
CA PRO A 12 57.92 -20.59 1.01
C PRO A 12 58.25 -21.17 -0.39
N SER A 13 58.85 -22.36 -0.43
CA SER A 13 59.27 -23.06 -1.64
C SER A 13 58.11 -23.70 -2.41
N GLU A 14 57.05 -24.12 -1.73
CA GLU A 14 55.90 -24.77 -2.40
C GLU A 14 54.96 -23.75 -3.07
N ALA A 15 54.80 -22.56 -2.48
CA ALA A 15 54.06 -21.46 -3.09
C ALA A 15 54.77 -20.89 -4.34
N ALA A 16 56.11 -20.84 -4.33
CA ALA A 16 56.90 -20.42 -5.49
C ALA A 16 56.90 -21.47 -6.62
N ALA A 17 56.80 -22.77 -6.29
CA ALA A 17 56.65 -23.85 -7.27
C ALA A 17 55.25 -23.87 -7.91
N ALA A 18 54.19 -23.55 -7.16
CA ALA A 18 52.83 -23.41 -7.68
C ALA A 18 52.67 -22.16 -8.56
N ALA A 19 53.31 -21.04 -8.19
CA ALA A 19 53.29 -19.81 -8.98
C ALA A 19 54.11 -19.89 -10.28
N ARG A 20 55.18 -20.72 -10.32
CA ARG A 20 55.93 -20.98 -11.57
C ARG A 20 55.19 -21.86 -12.56
N ARG A 21 54.33 -22.78 -12.10
CA ARG A 21 53.51 -23.61 -13.01
C ARG A 21 52.39 -22.83 -13.71
N LEU A 22 51.88 -21.77 -13.09
CA LEU A 22 50.84 -20.92 -13.67
C LEU A 22 51.34 -19.95 -14.77
N HIS A 23 52.66 -19.85 -14.98
CA HIS A 23 53.24 -18.89 -15.93
C HIS A 23 53.68 -19.51 -17.26
N GLU A 24 53.59 -20.84 -17.39
CA GLU A 24 53.99 -21.60 -18.61
C GLU A 24 52.81 -22.32 -19.29
N ASP A 25 51.61 -22.31 -18.73
CA ASP A 25 50.46 -22.95 -19.39
C ASP A 25 49.98 -22.08 -20.55
N THR A 26 50.08 -22.61 -21.76
CA THR A 26 49.54 -21.96 -22.95
C THR A 26 48.00 -21.87 -22.84
N PRO A 27 47.35 -20.88 -23.48
CA PRO A 27 45.88 -20.76 -23.46
C PRO A 27 45.16 -22.05 -23.90
N ALA A 28 45.83 -22.90 -24.69
CA ALA A 28 45.36 -24.20 -25.11
C ALA A 28 45.36 -25.25 -23.98
N GLU A 29 46.40 -25.29 -23.14
CA GLU A 29 46.50 -26.23 -22.02
C GLU A 29 45.52 -25.88 -20.90
N LEU A 30 45.27 -24.59 -20.65
CA LEU A 30 44.21 -24.15 -19.74
C LEU A 30 42.82 -24.53 -20.26
N LEU A 31 42.61 -24.45 -21.58
CA LEU A 31 41.36 -24.87 -22.23
C LEU A 31 41.18 -26.39 -22.14
N GLU A 32 42.24 -27.16 -22.36
CA GLU A 32 42.21 -28.62 -22.29
C GLU A 32 42.01 -29.11 -20.85
N ALA A 33 42.61 -28.45 -19.87
CA ALA A 33 42.36 -28.68 -18.44
C ALA A 33 40.91 -28.35 -18.07
N LEU A 34 40.34 -27.24 -18.55
CA LEU A 34 38.93 -26.88 -18.35
C LEU A 34 37.98 -27.88 -19.03
N HIS A 35 38.31 -28.35 -20.23
CA HIS A 35 37.55 -29.37 -20.95
C HIS A 35 37.58 -30.73 -20.23
N SER A 36 38.75 -31.14 -19.73
CA SER A 36 38.90 -32.35 -18.91
C SER A 36 38.09 -32.24 -17.62
N GLN A 37 38.14 -31.11 -16.93
CA GLN A 37 37.38 -30.87 -15.71
C GLN A 37 35.87 -30.86 -15.96
N ARG A 38 35.45 -30.38 -17.13
CA ARG A 38 34.05 -30.37 -17.57
C ARG A 38 33.57 -31.79 -17.90
N SER A 39 34.36 -32.56 -18.66
CA SER A 39 34.08 -33.95 -18.98
C SER A 39 33.97 -34.83 -17.73
N GLU A 40 34.87 -34.65 -16.75
CA GLU A 40 34.83 -35.39 -15.48
C GLU A 40 33.61 -35.01 -14.63
N ARG A 41 33.18 -33.74 -14.69
CA ARG A 41 31.95 -33.28 -14.03
C ARG A 41 30.71 -33.84 -14.71
N ASP A 42 30.68 -33.86 -16.04
CA ASP A 42 29.58 -34.40 -16.85
C ASP A 42 29.43 -35.91 -16.62
N GLU A 43 30.53 -36.64 -16.48
CA GLU A 43 30.56 -38.07 -16.16
C GLU A 43 30.08 -38.37 -14.73
N LYS A 44 30.43 -37.51 -13.76
CA LYS A 44 29.88 -37.57 -12.39
C LYS A 44 28.38 -37.27 -12.37
N MET A 45 27.94 -36.27 -13.13
CA MET A 45 26.52 -35.88 -13.26
C MET A 45 25.66 -36.92 -13.99
N ALA A 46 26.26 -37.79 -14.81
CA ALA A 46 25.56 -38.90 -15.44
C ALA A 46 25.06 -39.95 -14.42
N THR A 47 25.70 -40.04 -13.24
CA THR A 47 25.31 -41.01 -12.19
C THR A 47 24.41 -40.37 -11.13
N ILE A 48 23.42 -41.12 -10.62
CA ILE A 48 22.54 -40.67 -9.53
C ILE A 48 23.36 -40.33 -8.26
N VAL A 49 24.41 -41.11 -8.00
CA VAL A 49 25.30 -40.91 -6.84
C VAL A 49 26.13 -39.64 -6.98
N GLY A 50 26.69 -39.36 -8.17
CA GLY A 50 27.44 -38.14 -8.43
C GLY A 50 26.57 -36.88 -8.37
N ARG A 51 25.36 -36.91 -8.96
CA ARG A 51 24.36 -35.83 -8.79
C ARG A 51 24.03 -35.55 -7.32
N ARG A 52 23.81 -36.60 -6.52
CA ARG A 52 23.56 -36.48 -5.07
C ARG A 52 24.76 -35.92 -4.30
N ALA A 53 25.98 -36.26 -4.68
CA ALA A 53 27.21 -35.75 -4.06
C ALA A 53 27.41 -34.26 -4.37
N GLU A 54 27.15 -33.85 -5.61
CA GLU A 54 27.21 -32.45 -6.04
C GLU A 54 26.13 -31.61 -5.36
N LEU A 55 24.90 -32.13 -5.24
CA LEU A 55 23.84 -31.51 -4.45
C LEU A 55 24.23 -31.26 -3.01
N ARG A 56 24.80 -32.27 -2.32
CA ARG A 56 25.28 -32.09 -0.93
C ARG A 56 26.36 -31.03 -0.82
N LYS A 57 27.24 -30.93 -1.82
CA LYS A 57 28.26 -29.88 -1.88
C LYS A 57 27.62 -28.51 -2.05
N LEU A 58 26.66 -28.37 -2.96
CA LEU A 58 25.89 -27.15 -3.17
C LEU A 58 25.13 -26.73 -1.92
N THR A 59 24.42 -27.63 -1.23
CA THR A 59 23.71 -27.32 0.04
C THR A 59 24.67 -26.88 1.15
N LYS A 60 25.86 -27.49 1.24
CA LYS A 60 26.87 -27.11 2.24
C LYS A 60 27.48 -25.74 1.96
N ASP A 61 27.72 -25.42 0.68
CA ASP A 61 28.20 -24.10 0.27
C ASP A 61 27.10 -23.03 0.36
N GLU A 62 25.83 -23.41 0.20
CA GLU A 62 24.66 -22.56 0.41
C GLU A 62 24.62 -22.02 1.85
N SER A 63 24.89 -22.87 2.83
CA SER A 63 24.87 -22.52 4.26
C SER A 63 25.90 -21.42 4.62
N LYS A 64 27.03 -21.34 3.92
CA LYS A 64 28.11 -20.36 4.21
C LYS A 64 27.70 -18.92 3.94
N TRP A 65 26.80 -18.70 2.97
CA TRP A 65 26.34 -17.38 2.55
C TRP A 65 24.94 -17.03 3.06
N SER A 66 24.37 -17.86 3.93
CA SER A 66 23.00 -17.69 4.43
C SER A 66 22.82 -16.38 5.21
N PHE A 67 23.78 -16.04 6.08
CA PHE A 67 23.75 -14.80 6.86
C PHE A 67 23.81 -13.55 5.97
N TYR A 68 24.75 -13.51 5.01
CA TYR A 68 24.87 -12.40 4.06
C TYR A 68 23.58 -12.24 3.24
N ARG A 69 23.02 -13.33 2.70
CA ARG A 69 21.76 -13.31 1.95
C ARG A 69 20.60 -12.79 2.79
N MET A 70 20.49 -13.22 4.05
CA MET A 70 19.47 -12.73 4.98
C MET A 70 19.62 -11.23 5.25
N THR A 71 20.85 -10.73 5.47
CA THR A 71 21.09 -9.30 5.69
C THR A 71 20.83 -8.43 4.45
N CYS A 72 21.14 -8.94 3.25
CA CYS A 72 20.83 -8.26 2.00
C CYS A 72 19.31 -8.22 1.77
N GLN A 73 18.63 -9.34 2.00
CA GLN A 73 17.17 -9.44 1.91
C GLN A 73 16.46 -8.50 2.89
N PHE A 74 16.92 -8.41 4.13
CA PHE A 74 16.34 -7.48 5.10
C PHE A 74 16.46 -6.03 4.64
N ARG A 75 17.64 -5.62 4.15
CA ARG A 75 17.89 -4.26 3.67
C ARG A 75 17.06 -3.93 2.42
N LEU A 76 17.11 -4.78 1.40
CA LEU A 76 16.32 -4.61 0.17
C LEU A 76 14.81 -4.63 0.48
N GLY A 77 14.37 -5.51 1.38
CA GLY A 77 12.99 -5.56 1.86
C GLY A 77 12.56 -4.29 2.59
N TYR A 78 13.41 -3.74 3.47
CA TYR A 78 13.13 -2.49 4.17
C TYR A 78 13.06 -1.28 3.23
N PHE A 79 14.02 -1.13 2.30
CA PHE A 79 14.01 0.00 1.37
C PHE A 79 12.89 -0.11 0.32
N SER A 80 12.58 -1.31 -0.16
CA SER A 80 11.42 -1.50 -1.05
C SER A 80 10.10 -1.24 -0.32
N PHE A 81 10.01 -1.57 0.98
CA PHE A 81 8.89 -1.20 1.82
C PHE A 81 8.75 0.33 1.95
N LEU A 82 9.86 1.05 2.20
CA LEU A 82 9.83 2.52 2.26
C LEU A 82 9.36 3.14 0.95
N VAL A 83 9.86 2.66 -0.20
CA VAL A 83 9.41 3.10 -1.54
C VAL A 83 7.92 2.83 -1.74
N LEU A 84 7.44 1.63 -1.39
CA LEU A 84 6.01 1.27 -1.46
C LEU A 84 5.15 2.23 -0.62
N MET A 85 5.56 2.55 0.61
CA MET A 85 4.83 3.48 1.46
C MET A 85 4.84 4.91 0.92
N VAL A 86 5.98 5.42 0.44
CA VAL A 86 6.04 6.73 -0.23
C VAL A 86 5.05 6.80 -1.38
N ILE A 87 5.04 5.78 -2.26
CA ILE A 87 4.13 5.72 -3.40
C ILE A 87 2.67 5.70 -2.93
N LEU A 88 2.34 4.89 -1.93
CA LEU A 88 0.99 4.82 -1.38
C LEU A 88 0.54 6.20 -0.85
N MET A 89 1.35 6.83 0.00
CA MET A 89 1.02 8.11 0.65
C MET A 89 0.93 9.24 -0.36
N PHE A 90 1.89 9.33 -1.28
CA PHE A 90 1.88 10.31 -2.37
C PHE A 90 0.64 10.12 -3.25
N SER A 91 0.31 8.88 -3.61
CA SER A 91 -0.82 8.58 -4.50
C SER A 91 -2.15 9.02 -3.89
N PHE A 92 -2.40 8.69 -2.61
CA PHE A 92 -3.61 9.12 -1.92
C PHE A 92 -3.67 10.64 -1.75
N THR A 93 -2.55 11.28 -1.39
CA THR A 93 -2.49 12.73 -1.24
C THR A 93 -2.78 13.44 -2.57
N PHE A 94 -2.12 13.02 -3.64
CA PHE A 94 -2.30 13.60 -4.98
C PHE A 94 -3.73 13.41 -5.51
N LEU A 95 -4.30 12.21 -5.39
CA LEU A 95 -5.67 11.95 -5.84
C LEU A 95 -6.69 12.75 -5.03
N MET A 96 -6.45 12.94 -3.73
CA MET A 96 -7.32 13.74 -2.89
C MET A 96 -7.18 15.23 -3.15
N GLU A 97 -6.00 15.73 -3.53
CA GLU A 97 -5.87 17.11 -4.05
C GLU A 97 -6.71 17.33 -5.31
N ILE A 98 -6.67 16.40 -6.27
CA ILE A 98 -7.53 16.47 -7.46
C ILE A 98 -9.00 16.47 -7.04
N PHE A 99 -9.38 15.59 -6.11
CA PHE A 99 -10.74 15.49 -5.60
C PHE A 99 -11.19 16.81 -4.93
N PHE A 100 -10.36 17.39 -4.07
CA PHE A 100 -10.62 18.66 -3.40
C PHE A 100 -10.76 19.81 -4.40
N ALA A 101 -9.88 19.90 -5.39
CA ALA A 101 -9.95 20.93 -6.43
C ALA A 101 -11.24 20.88 -7.25
N ILE A 102 -11.89 19.72 -7.35
CA ILE A 102 -13.16 19.55 -8.08
C ILE A 102 -14.37 19.84 -7.17
N PHE A 103 -14.36 19.33 -5.94
CA PHE A 103 -15.55 19.26 -5.10
C PHE A 103 -15.60 20.26 -3.95
N LEU A 104 -14.50 20.96 -3.64
CA LEU A 104 -14.52 22.01 -2.61
C LEU A 104 -15.43 23.17 -3.03
N PRO A 105 -16.29 23.67 -2.11
CA PRO A 105 -17.09 24.86 -2.35
C PRO A 105 -16.25 26.08 -2.73
N SER A 106 -15.09 26.27 -2.09
CA SER A 106 -14.16 27.36 -2.37
C SER A 106 -13.56 27.30 -3.79
N ALA A 107 -13.41 26.10 -4.37
CA ALA A 107 -12.95 25.97 -5.75
C ALA A 107 -13.95 26.57 -6.76
N ARG A 108 -15.25 26.58 -6.43
CA ARG A 108 -16.32 27.07 -7.33
C ARG A 108 -16.24 28.57 -7.64
N MET A 109 -15.50 29.32 -6.84
CA MET A 109 -15.35 30.78 -6.98
C MET A 109 -14.18 31.19 -7.89
N ASP A 110 -13.38 30.23 -8.38
CA ASP A 110 -12.37 30.49 -9.41
C ASP A 110 -13.07 30.91 -10.73
N PRO A 111 -12.67 32.05 -11.36
CA PRO A 111 -13.21 32.47 -12.65
C PRO A 111 -13.15 31.40 -13.75
N HIS A 112 -12.20 30.47 -13.66
CA HIS A 112 -12.01 29.38 -14.61
C HIS A 112 -12.41 28.01 -14.04
N PHE A 113 -13.17 27.97 -12.94
CA PHE A 113 -13.54 26.75 -12.22
C PHE A 113 -14.10 25.68 -13.16
N THR A 114 -15.12 26.00 -13.96
CA THR A 114 -15.81 25.02 -14.80
C THR A 114 -14.85 24.30 -15.76
N ILE A 115 -13.93 25.04 -16.39
CA ILE A 115 -12.96 24.46 -17.33
C ILE A 115 -11.94 23.60 -16.57
N ARG A 116 -11.37 24.13 -15.47
CA ARG A 116 -10.39 23.42 -14.65
C ARG A 116 -10.96 22.15 -14.05
N ALA A 117 -12.17 22.22 -13.50
CA ALA A 117 -12.84 21.08 -12.91
C ALA A 117 -13.16 20.01 -13.96
N ILE A 118 -13.58 20.37 -15.18
CA ILE A 118 -13.76 19.40 -16.28
C ILE A 118 -12.42 18.73 -16.64
N LEU A 119 -11.32 19.48 -16.73
CA LEU A 119 -9.99 18.93 -17.02
C LEU A 119 -9.50 17.99 -15.92
N LEU A 120 -9.62 18.40 -14.65
CA LEU A 120 -9.22 17.61 -13.48
C LEU A 120 -10.07 16.35 -13.32
N LEU A 121 -11.36 16.45 -13.61
CA LEU A 121 -12.29 15.33 -13.58
C LEU A 121 -12.02 14.35 -14.72
N GLY A 122 -11.62 14.86 -15.89
CA GLY A 122 -11.08 14.05 -16.98
C GLY A 122 -9.77 13.36 -16.61
N LEU A 123 -8.89 14.05 -15.87
CA LEU A 123 -7.59 13.53 -15.41
C LEU A 123 -7.72 12.47 -14.31
N LEU A 124 -8.72 12.60 -13.41
CA LEU A 124 -8.87 11.77 -12.21
C LEU A 124 -8.84 10.25 -12.51
N PRO A 125 -9.61 9.70 -13.47
CA PRO A 125 -9.54 8.27 -13.80
C PRO A 125 -8.16 7.83 -14.32
N PHE A 126 -7.49 8.67 -15.12
CA PHE A 126 -6.16 8.35 -15.64
C PHE A 126 -5.10 8.38 -14.53
N ALA A 127 -5.13 9.41 -13.69
CA ALA A 127 -4.27 9.50 -12.51
C ALA A 127 -4.49 8.30 -11.57
N LEU A 128 -5.75 7.94 -11.33
CA LEU A 128 -6.10 6.78 -10.50
C LEU A 128 -5.54 5.48 -11.07
N ILE A 129 -5.71 5.23 -12.37
CA ILE A 129 -5.16 4.03 -13.04
C ILE A 129 -3.63 4.01 -12.98
N LEU A 130 -2.97 5.14 -13.29
CA LEU A 130 -1.52 5.25 -13.28
C LEU A 130 -0.94 5.00 -11.88
N LEU A 131 -1.49 5.66 -10.85
CA LEU A 131 -1.03 5.52 -9.48
C LEU A 131 -1.32 4.12 -8.92
N SER A 132 -2.47 3.54 -9.27
CA SER A 132 -2.79 2.14 -8.93
C SER A 132 -1.81 1.15 -9.58
N TYR A 133 -1.32 1.46 -10.79
CA TYR A 133 -0.28 0.67 -11.44
C TYR A 133 1.08 0.81 -10.75
N LEU A 134 1.49 2.03 -10.38
CA LEU A 134 2.72 2.25 -9.59
C LEU A 134 2.65 1.50 -8.25
N PHE A 135 1.49 1.51 -7.60
CA PHE A 135 1.28 0.78 -6.35
C PHE A 135 1.34 -0.74 -6.53
N GLU A 136 0.77 -1.29 -7.61
CA GLU A 136 0.88 -2.71 -7.95
C GLU A 136 2.34 -3.13 -8.15
N GLU A 137 3.10 -2.38 -8.97
CA GLU A 137 4.48 -2.73 -9.28
C GLU A 137 5.42 -2.57 -8.08
N SER A 138 5.22 -1.54 -7.26
CA SER A 138 5.96 -1.40 -5.99
C SER A 138 5.61 -2.50 -4.99
N SER A 139 4.34 -2.94 -4.94
CA SER A 139 3.92 -4.08 -4.12
C SER A 139 4.57 -5.38 -4.59
N ARG A 140 4.65 -5.62 -5.90
CA ARG A 140 5.34 -6.78 -6.48
C ARG A 140 6.82 -6.77 -6.17
N LEU A 141 7.48 -5.63 -6.35
CA LEU A 141 8.91 -5.48 -6.04
C LEU A 141 9.18 -5.71 -4.54
N PHE A 142 8.32 -5.20 -3.66
CA PHE A 142 8.42 -5.45 -2.22
C PHE A 142 8.25 -6.94 -1.89
N LEU A 143 7.23 -7.60 -2.45
CA LEU A 143 7.01 -9.04 -2.26
C LEU A 143 8.20 -9.87 -2.80
N ASP A 144 8.78 -9.46 -3.91
CA ASP A 144 9.98 -10.07 -4.50
C ASP A 144 11.24 -9.83 -3.65
N ALA A 145 11.35 -8.66 -3.01
CA ALA A 145 12.46 -8.35 -2.11
C ALA A 145 12.45 -9.23 -0.84
N ILE A 146 11.26 -9.57 -0.32
CA ILE A 146 11.08 -10.40 0.88
C ILE A 146 10.96 -11.90 0.58
N ASP A 147 10.94 -12.33 -0.68
CA ASP A 147 10.84 -13.75 -1.02
C ASP A 147 12.09 -14.53 -0.57
N LYS A 148 11.87 -15.58 0.22
CA LYS A 148 12.93 -16.45 0.76
C LYS A 148 13.26 -17.61 -0.18
N ARG A 149 12.41 -17.90 -1.18
CA ARG A 149 12.52 -19.10 -2.01
C ARG A 149 13.71 -19.07 -2.97
N GLU A 150 14.07 -17.89 -3.48
CA GLU A 150 15.05 -17.72 -4.57
C GLU A 150 16.06 -16.58 -4.31
N GLY A 151 16.08 -16.06 -3.07
CA GLY A 151 16.83 -14.86 -2.69
C GLY A 151 16.09 -13.58 -3.07
N SER A 152 16.58 -12.44 -2.55
CA SER A 152 15.93 -11.14 -2.77
C SER A 152 15.92 -10.74 -4.24
N LEU A 153 14.82 -10.14 -4.69
CA LEU A 153 14.65 -9.59 -6.04
C LEU A 153 14.84 -10.63 -7.16
N SER A 154 14.39 -11.88 -6.96
CA SER A 154 14.58 -12.95 -7.97
C SER A 154 13.78 -12.69 -9.23
N LYS A 155 12.53 -12.21 -9.10
CA LYS A 155 11.66 -11.89 -10.23
C LYS A 155 12.20 -10.69 -11.00
N PHE A 156 12.67 -9.66 -10.30
CA PHE A 156 13.33 -8.49 -10.89
C PHE A 156 14.57 -8.85 -11.70
N ARG A 157 15.46 -9.66 -11.13
CA ARG A 157 16.68 -10.10 -11.82
C ARG A 157 16.35 -10.93 -13.05
N LEU A 158 15.34 -11.81 -12.96
CA LEU A 158 14.86 -12.59 -14.09
C LEU A 158 14.28 -11.69 -15.20
N SER A 159 13.42 -10.73 -14.87
CA SER A 159 12.81 -9.86 -15.88
C SER A 159 13.85 -9.01 -16.62
N LEU A 160 14.83 -8.47 -15.89
CA LEU A 160 15.96 -7.75 -16.48
C LEU A 160 16.80 -8.64 -17.40
N THR A 161 17.12 -9.86 -16.94
CA THR A 161 17.87 -10.85 -17.73
C THR A 161 17.14 -11.20 -19.03
N VAL A 162 15.83 -11.41 -18.97
CA VAL A 162 14.99 -11.75 -20.13
C VAL A 162 14.98 -10.61 -21.15
N VAL A 163 14.87 -9.37 -20.70
CA VAL A 163 14.90 -8.20 -21.59
C VAL A 163 16.27 -8.07 -22.28
N ILE A 164 17.37 -8.19 -21.54
CA ILE A 164 18.73 -8.13 -22.11
C ILE A 164 18.94 -9.27 -23.11
N HIS A 165 18.54 -10.49 -22.74
CA HIS A 165 18.69 -11.68 -23.59
C HIS A 165 17.86 -11.57 -24.86
N TYR A 166 16.61 -11.10 -24.77
CA TYR A 166 15.77 -10.84 -25.94
C TYR A 166 16.34 -9.77 -26.86
N LEU A 167 16.90 -8.69 -26.31
CA LEU A 167 17.54 -7.65 -27.11
C LEU A 167 18.74 -8.19 -27.90
N ARG A 168 19.45 -9.16 -27.32
CA ARG A 168 20.62 -9.80 -27.94
C ARG A 168 20.24 -10.83 -29.00
N HIS A 169 19.21 -11.65 -28.76
CA HIS A 169 18.85 -12.81 -29.58
C HIS A 169 17.46 -12.68 -30.23
N ARG A 170 17.07 -11.45 -30.57
CA ARG A 170 15.72 -11.11 -31.05
C ARG A 170 15.24 -11.97 -32.22
N ASP A 171 16.14 -12.29 -33.14
CA ASP A 171 15.85 -13.00 -34.39
C ASP A 171 15.75 -14.53 -34.21
N GLU A 172 16.27 -15.06 -33.10
CA GLU A 172 16.34 -16.49 -32.79
C GLU A 172 15.19 -16.96 -31.87
N MET A 173 14.37 -16.03 -31.39
CA MET A 173 13.27 -16.30 -30.45
C MET A 173 12.08 -16.98 -31.15
N PRO A 174 11.48 -18.02 -30.51
CA PRO A 174 10.38 -18.80 -31.09
C PRO A 174 9.23 -17.94 -31.58
N ASP A 175 8.64 -18.35 -32.70
CA ASP A 175 7.30 -17.92 -33.10
C ASP A 175 6.28 -18.94 -32.58
N ASP A 176 5.19 -18.41 -32.02
CA ASP A 176 4.19 -19.11 -31.21
C ASP A 176 3.29 -20.06 -32.03
N ARG A 177 3.90 -21.12 -32.59
CA ARG A 177 3.23 -22.08 -33.49
C ARG A 177 2.33 -23.07 -32.76
N LEU A 178 2.54 -23.29 -31.45
CA LEU A 178 1.84 -24.30 -30.68
C LEU A 178 0.53 -23.76 -30.07
N HIS A 179 0.55 -22.54 -29.51
CA HIS A 179 -0.63 -21.93 -28.92
C HIS A 179 -1.66 -21.52 -29.98
N GLN A 180 -1.19 -21.10 -31.17
CA GLN A 180 -2.04 -20.80 -32.32
C GLN A 180 -2.79 -22.03 -32.83
N LYS A 181 -2.15 -23.21 -32.85
CA LYS A 181 -2.77 -24.47 -33.30
C LYS A 181 -3.78 -25.03 -32.29
N LEU A 182 -3.45 -24.98 -30.99
CA LEU A 182 -4.35 -25.40 -29.90
C LEU A 182 -5.59 -24.50 -29.78
N SER A 183 -5.43 -23.18 -29.94
CA SER A 183 -6.53 -22.21 -29.96
C SER A 183 -7.53 -22.49 -31.09
N THR A 184 -7.05 -22.80 -32.30
CA THR A 184 -7.92 -23.13 -33.44
C THR A 184 -8.60 -24.49 -33.35
N GLN A 185 -8.10 -25.41 -32.53
CA GLN A 185 -8.62 -26.79 -32.45
C GLN A 185 -9.68 -26.98 -31.35
N TYR A 186 -9.67 -26.13 -30.31
CA TYR A 186 -10.60 -26.21 -29.17
C TYR A 186 -11.72 -25.15 -29.17
N HIS A 187 -11.60 -24.07 -29.96
CA HIS A 187 -12.71 -23.15 -30.17
C HIS A 187 -13.64 -23.71 -31.26
N GLY A 188 -14.71 -24.39 -30.84
CA GLY A 188 -15.91 -24.52 -31.67
C GLY A 188 -16.37 -23.14 -32.14
N ALA A 189 -16.88 -23.04 -33.36
CA ALA A 189 -17.33 -21.79 -33.95
C ALA A 189 -18.30 -21.05 -33.00
N ASP A 190 -17.87 -19.92 -32.45
CA ASP A 190 -18.74 -19.02 -31.69
C ASP A 190 -19.96 -18.66 -32.57
N ALA A 191 -21.16 -19.00 -32.11
CA ALA A 191 -22.42 -18.68 -32.80
C ALA A 191 -22.61 -17.16 -32.99
N ASP A 192 -21.96 -16.33 -32.17
CA ASP A 192 -21.95 -14.87 -32.27
C ASP A 192 -21.03 -14.34 -33.39
N ASP A 193 -20.07 -15.15 -33.84
CA ASP A 193 -19.10 -14.75 -34.85
C ASP A 193 -19.73 -14.73 -36.25
N ALA A 194 -20.79 -15.53 -36.48
CA ALA A 194 -21.60 -15.48 -37.69
C ALA A 194 -22.56 -14.27 -37.73
N ALA A 195 -23.14 -13.91 -36.59
CA ALA A 195 -24.06 -12.76 -36.47
C ALA A 195 -23.33 -11.42 -36.65
N TRP A 196 -22.10 -11.31 -36.14
CA TRP A 196 -21.29 -10.09 -36.29
C TRP A 196 -20.68 -9.93 -37.69
N ARG A 197 -20.40 -11.03 -38.41
CA ARG A 197 -19.92 -10.99 -39.81
C ARG A 197 -20.95 -10.39 -40.77
N GLN A 198 -22.24 -10.57 -40.52
CA GLN A 198 -23.31 -9.93 -41.32
C GLN A 198 -23.40 -8.42 -41.07
N VAL A 199 -23.10 -7.95 -39.86
CA VAL A 199 -23.15 -6.52 -39.49
C VAL A 199 -21.88 -5.79 -39.94
N VAL A 200 -20.70 -6.41 -39.81
CA VAL A 200 -19.42 -5.82 -40.21
C VAL A 200 -19.20 -5.81 -41.73
N ALA A 201 -19.92 -6.63 -42.49
CA ALA A 201 -19.93 -6.56 -43.95
C ALA A 201 -20.48 -5.22 -44.50
N ALA A 202 -21.14 -4.41 -43.67
CA ALA A 202 -21.66 -3.09 -44.05
C ALA A 202 -20.71 -1.92 -43.76
N ALA A 203 -19.56 -2.11 -43.10
CA ALA A 203 -18.64 -1.03 -42.78
C ALA A 203 -17.17 -1.43 -43.07
N ALA A 204 -16.69 -1.04 -44.24
CA ALA A 204 -15.36 -1.38 -44.72
C ALA A 204 -14.23 -0.55 -44.08
N SER A 205 -13.12 -1.26 -43.82
CA SER A 205 -11.70 -0.83 -43.84
C SER A 205 -11.04 -0.20 -42.60
N VAL A 206 -10.61 -1.04 -41.64
CA VAL A 206 -9.43 -0.82 -40.77
C VAL A 206 -8.72 -2.18 -40.52
N PRO A 207 -7.38 -2.28 -40.51
CA PRO A 207 -6.68 -3.54 -40.83
C PRO A 207 -6.63 -4.58 -39.69
N ARG A 208 -6.76 -5.84 -40.15
CA ARG A 208 -6.81 -7.16 -39.48
C ARG A 208 -5.64 -7.56 -38.56
N ARG A 209 -4.89 -6.65 -37.91
CA ARG A 209 -3.63 -7.01 -37.19
C ARG A 209 -3.68 -7.06 -35.65
N VAL A 210 -4.84 -6.93 -35.02
CA VAL A 210 -4.92 -6.76 -33.54
C VAL A 210 -5.57 -7.94 -32.80
N TYR A 211 -6.16 -8.91 -33.50
CA TYR A 211 -7.01 -9.93 -32.87
C TYR A 211 -6.28 -11.19 -32.34
N GLY A 212 -4.96 -11.29 -32.48
CA GLY A 212 -4.18 -12.43 -31.95
C GLY A 212 -3.57 -12.20 -30.56
N PHE A 213 -3.74 -11.01 -29.95
CA PHE A 213 -2.99 -10.60 -28.75
C PHE A 213 -3.64 -10.98 -27.41
N PHE A 214 -4.81 -11.61 -27.41
CA PHE A 214 -5.72 -11.57 -26.27
C PHE A 214 -6.35 -12.93 -25.98
N ASN A 215 -5.55 -13.83 -25.40
CA ASN A 215 -5.97 -14.82 -24.41
C ASN A 215 -4.80 -15.78 -24.13
N SER A 216 -4.14 -15.63 -22.97
CA SER A 216 -3.35 -16.68 -22.32
C SER A 216 -2.73 -16.18 -21.00
N GLY A 217 -3.01 -16.88 -19.90
CA GLY A 217 -2.25 -16.88 -18.64
C GLY A 217 -2.27 -15.62 -17.76
N GLY A 218 -2.21 -15.80 -16.43
CA GLY A 218 -1.88 -14.73 -15.48
C GLY A 218 -0.45 -14.18 -15.66
N ASP A 219 0.00 -13.32 -14.74
CA ASP A 219 1.37 -12.75 -14.73
C ASP A 219 2.45 -13.83 -14.97
N PRO A 220 3.31 -13.69 -16.00
CA PRO A 220 4.36 -14.68 -16.29
C PRO A 220 5.38 -14.80 -15.14
N PHE A 221 5.44 -13.82 -14.25
CA PHE A 221 6.31 -13.81 -13.07
C PHE A 221 5.61 -14.23 -11.77
N ASP A 222 4.33 -14.64 -11.81
CA ASP A 222 3.65 -15.26 -10.66
C ASP A 222 3.58 -16.78 -10.81
N ASP A 223 3.87 -17.49 -9.72
CA ASP A 223 3.90 -18.95 -9.69
C ASP A 223 2.63 -19.55 -9.06
N ARG A 224 1.69 -18.72 -8.58
CA ARG A 224 0.43 -19.19 -8.00
C ARG A 224 -0.42 -19.94 -9.03
N GLY A 225 -0.86 -21.15 -8.70
CA GLY A 225 -1.71 -21.98 -9.56
C GLY A 225 -1.03 -22.55 -10.81
N LYS A 226 0.26 -22.26 -11.03
CA LYS A 226 1.01 -22.75 -12.20
C LYS A 226 1.31 -24.25 -12.13
N GLU A 227 1.31 -24.83 -10.94
CA GLU A 227 1.51 -26.28 -10.76
C GLU A 227 0.36 -27.09 -11.34
N ASP A 228 -0.88 -26.63 -11.16
CA ASP A 228 -2.07 -27.26 -11.75
C ASP A 228 -2.13 -27.07 -13.26
N GLU A 229 -1.73 -25.90 -13.77
CA GLU A 229 -1.61 -25.64 -15.21
C GLU A 229 -0.55 -26.54 -15.87
N ASP A 230 0.61 -26.69 -15.23
CA ASP A 230 1.69 -27.56 -15.70
C ASP A 230 1.21 -29.03 -15.73
N ARG A 231 0.50 -29.50 -14.68
CA ARG A 231 -0.08 -30.86 -14.62
C ARG A 231 -1.09 -31.10 -15.76
N ARG A 232 -2.03 -30.18 -15.98
CA ARG A 232 -3.00 -30.28 -17.08
C ARG A 232 -2.33 -30.29 -18.45
N ARG A 233 -1.26 -29.52 -18.61
CA ARG A 233 -0.47 -29.49 -19.85
C ARG A 233 0.27 -30.80 -20.09
N GLU A 234 0.87 -31.38 -19.05
CA GLU A 234 1.51 -32.70 -19.12
C GLU A 234 0.49 -33.79 -19.49
N GLU A 235 -0.70 -33.77 -18.90
CA GLU A 235 -1.82 -34.67 -19.26
C GLU A 235 -2.22 -34.52 -20.74
N LEU A 236 -2.33 -33.28 -21.24
CA LEU A 236 -2.62 -32.98 -22.63
C LEU A 236 -1.49 -33.41 -23.59
N GLU A 237 -0.24 -33.20 -23.21
CA GLU A 237 0.95 -33.61 -23.98
C GLU A 237 1.03 -35.16 -24.07
N LEU A 238 0.70 -35.86 -22.98
CA LEU A 238 0.59 -37.32 -22.95
C LEU A 238 -0.58 -37.82 -23.81
N ALA A 239 -1.74 -37.19 -23.74
CA ALA A 239 -2.90 -37.52 -24.58
C ALA A 239 -2.60 -37.31 -26.08
N PHE A 240 -1.89 -36.23 -26.42
CA PHE A 240 -1.45 -35.96 -27.79
C PHE A 240 -0.45 -37.01 -28.29
N GLN A 241 0.55 -37.37 -27.47
CA GLN A 241 1.52 -38.42 -27.82
C GLN A 241 0.84 -39.78 -28.03
N GLN A 242 -0.11 -40.13 -27.16
CA GLN A 242 -0.93 -41.34 -27.33
C GLN A 242 -1.74 -41.30 -28.63
N SER A 243 -2.32 -40.16 -28.99
CA SER A 243 -3.05 -40.02 -30.25
C SER A 243 -2.15 -40.18 -31.49
N GLN A 244 -0.89 -39.73 -31.41
CA GLN A 244 0.09 -39.82 -32.48
C GLN A 244 0.64 -41.25 -32.62
N GLU A 245 0.83 -41.97 -31.50
CA GLU A 245 1.20 -43.39 -31.49
C GLU A 245 0.08 -44.28 -32.03
N VAL A 246 -1.19 -43.99 -31.71
CA VAL A 246 -2.35 -44.72 -32.25
C VAL A 246 -2.53 -44.48 -33.77
N GLY A 247 -2.19 -43.29 -34.26
CA GLY A 247 -2.19 -42.98 -35.70
C GLY A 247 -1.09 -43.67 -36.50
N LEU A 248 0.09 -43.89 -35.89
CA LEU A 248 1.20 -44.63 -36.48
C LEU A 248 1.02 -46.16 -36.38
N ALA A 249 0.32 -46.66 -35.35
CA ALA A 249 0.00 -48.07 -35.18
C ALA A 249 -1.08 -48.60 -36.16
N ALA A 250 -1.87 -47.71 -36.78
CA ALA A 250 -2.89 -48.08 -37.77
C ALA A 250 -2.32 -48.34 -39.19
N SER A 251 -1.01 -48.16 -39.39
CA SER A 251 -0.35 -48.33 -40.67
C SER A 251 0.89 -49.22 -40.59
N GLU A 252 0.74 -50.51 -40.27
CA GLU A 252 1.71 -51.52 -40.71
C GLU A 252 1.13 -52.95 -40.65
N PRO A 253 1.34 -53.79 -41.69
CA PRO A 253 0.81 -55.15 -41.76
C PRO A 253 1.72 -56.16 -41.05
N SER A 254 1.05 -57.15 -40.48
CA SER A 254 1.57 -58.30 -39.71
C SER A 254 2.64 -59.15 -40.41
N SER A 255 3.76 -59.42 -39.74
CA SER A 255 4.31 -60.79 -39.61
C SER A 255 5.32 -60.87 -38.45
N VAL A 256 5.16 -61.91 -37.64
CA VAL A 256 5.94 -62.33 -36.47
C VAL A 256 6.74 -63.56 -36.96
N ASP A 257 8.04 -63.77 -36.69
CA ASP A 257 8.57 -64.17 -35.39
C ASP A 257 10.11 -64.31 -35.38
N ALA A 258 10.64 -64.51 -34.16
CA ALA A 258 12.00 -64.94 -33.77
C ALA A 258 13.07 -63.85 -33.55
N HIS A 259 13.08 -63.25 -32.34
CA HIS A 259 14.31 -63.05 -31.53
C HIS A 259 13.97 -62.53 -30.11
N SER A 260 13.45 -63.41 -29.25
CA SER A 260 13.03 -63.12 -27.87
C SER A 260 14.17 -62.96 -26.84
N VAL A 261 15.43 -62.77 -27.27
CA VAL A 261 16.57 -62.50 -26.37
C VAL A 261 17.19 -61.12 -26.60
N ALA A 262 16.93 -60.47 -27.74
CA ALA A 262 17.28 -59.07 -27.98
C ALA A 262 16.31 -58.11 -27.28
N ALA A 263 15.04 -58.51 -27.11
CA ALA A 263 13.96 -57.68 -26.59
C ALA A 263 14.17 -57.18 -25.15
N HIS A 264 14.89 -57.90 -24.29
CA HIS A 264 15.12 -57.48 -22.91
C HIS A 264 16.32 -56.51 -22.75
N ARG A 265 17.30 -56.57 -23.66
CA ARG A 265 18.40 -55.59 -23.77
C ARG A 265 17.94 -54.34 -24.52
N TRP A 266 17.12 -54.50 -25.55
CA TRP A 266 16.45 -53.40 -26.24
C TRP A 266 15.44 -52.68 -25.35
N LYS A 267 14.72 -53.37 -24.44
CA LYS A 267 13.87 -52.71 -23.43
C LYS A 267 14.66 -51.87 -22.43
N LYS A 268 15.84 -52.33 -21.99
CA LYS A 268 16.72 -51.55 -21.10
C LYS A 268 17.38 -50.38 -21.84
N ALA A 269 17.75 -50.57 -23.10
CA ALA A 269 18.23 -49.50 -23.98
C ALA A 269 17.12 -48.52 -24.38
N MET A 270 15.86 -48.96 -24.53
CA MET A 270 14.69 -48.09 -24.73
C MET A 270 14.26 -47.39 -23.44
N MET A 271 14.44 -47.98 -22.26
CA MET A 271 14.19 -47.30 -20.98
C MET A 271 15.31 -46.30 -20.67
N ALA A 272 16.57 -46.60 -21.03
CA ALA A 272 17.67 -45.65 -20.98
C ALA A 272 17.53 -44.56 -22.06
N ALA A 273 17.10 -44.92 -23.27
CA ALA A 273 16.77 -43.99 -24.35
C ALA A 273 15.55 -43.14 -23.98
N ASN A 274 14.51 -43.71 -23.35
CA ASN A 274 13.37 -42.95 -22.81
C ASN A 274 13.76 -42.08 -21.63
N ALA A 275 14.74 -42.45 -20.80
CA ALA A 275 15.27 -41.59 -19.75
C ALA A 275 16.12 -40.44 -20.32
N THR A 276 16.87 -40.64 -21.41
CA THR A 276 17.52 -39.55 -22.16
C THR A 276 16.57 -38.76 -23.06
N VAL A 277 15.46 -39.35 -23.50
CA VAL A 277 14.38 -38.68 -24.22
C VAL A 277 13.48 -37.90 -23.26
N VAL A 278 13.42 -38.25 -21.98
CA VAL A 278 12.82 -37.39 -20.94
C VAL A 278 13.68 -36.14 -20.71
N PHE A 279 15.00 -36.20 -20.93
CA PHE A 279 15.87 -35.02 -21.01
C PHE A 279 15.86 -34.30 -22.36
N ASN A 280 15.23 -34.88 -23.39
CA ASN A 280 15.13 -34.29 -24.75
C ASN A 280 13.68 -34.04 -25.20
N LYS A 281 12.70 -34.21 -24.30
CA LYS A 281 11.27 -33.93 -24.53
C LYS A 281 10.84 -32.56 -24.05
N THR A 282 11.71 -31.81 -23.39
CA THR A 282 11.51 -30.39 -23.13
C THR A 282 12.03 -29.66 -24.36
N ARG A 283 11.20 -29.63 -25.41
CA ARG A 283 11.47 -28.86 -26.62
C ARG A 283 11.62 -27.40 -26.19
N PHE A 284 12.86 -26.98 -25.99
CA PHE A 284 13.21 -25.62 -25.66
C PHE A 284 13.06 -24.85 -26.96
N ASP A 285 11.95 -24.14 -27.13
CA ASP A 285 11.59 -23.52 -28.41
C ASP A 285 12.44 -22.27 -28.76
N GLY A 286 13.51 -21.93 -28.01
CA GLY A 286 14.38 -20.76 -28.29
C GLY A 286 15.89 -20.97 -28.07
N PRO A 287 16.72 -19.91 -27.98
CA PRO A 287 18.13 -20.00 -27.61
C PRO A 287 18.30 -20.13 -26.08
N PRO A 288 19.14 -21.05 -25.56
CA PRO A 288 19.26 -21.29 -24.12
C PRO A 288 19.62 -19.99 -23.39
N LEU A 289 19.03 -19.76 -22.22
CA LEU A 289 19.32 -18.56 -21.42
C LEU A 289 20.84 -18.46 -21.24
N ASP A 290 21.41 -17.34 -21.65
CA ASP A 290 22.82 -17.06 -21.44
C ASP A 290 23.09 -17.06 -19.93
N PHE A 291 23.60 -18.18 -19.40
CA PHE A 291 23.96 -18.30 -17.99
C PHE A 291 24.93 -17.21 -17.55
N SER A 292 25.76 -16.71 -18.46
CA SER A 292 26.64 -15.55 -18.25
C SER A 292 25.86 -14.26 -17.95
N THR A 293 24.76 -14.00 -18.65
CA THR A 293 23.91 -12.82 -18.45
C THR A 293 23.15 -12.92 -17.12
N LEU A 294 22.61 -14.10 -16.80
CA LEU A 294 21.93 -14.35 -15.52
C LEU A 294 22.88 -14.16 -14.34
N VAL A 295 24.08 -14.77 -14.40
CA VAL A 295 25.09 -14.66 -13.33
C VAL A 295 25.59 -13.22 -13.20
N LEU A 296 25.75 -12.51 -14.32
CA LEU A 296 26.18 -11.11 -14.29
C LEU A 296 25.12 -10.23 -13.62
N VAL A 297 23.84 -10.37 -13.96
CA VAL A 297 22.74 -9.63 -13.31
C VAL A 297 22.61 -10.01 -11.83
N ASP A 298 22.72 -11.30 -11.52
CA ASP A 298 22.59 -11.83 -10.16
C ASP A 298 23.67 -11.35 -9.21
N ILE A 299 24.88 -11.08 -9.71
CA ILE A 299 25.97 -10.53 -8.91
C ILE A 299 25.90 -9.00 -8.89
N LEU A 300 25.69 -8.38 -10.06
CA LEU A 300 25.82 -6.95 -10.24
C LEU A 300 24.71 -6.16 -9.54
N CYS A 301 23.45 -6.64 -9.54
CA CYS A 301 22.36 -5.92 -8.87
C CYS A 301 22.58 -5.81 -7.35
N PRO A 302 22.76 -6.88 -6.57
CA PRO A 302 23.03 -6.75 -5.13
C PRO A 302 24.34 -6.01 -4.85
N LEU A 303 25.40 -6.26 -5.62
CA LEU A 303 26.70 -5.64 -5.42
C LEU A 303 26.67 -4.12 -5.66
N LEU A 304 25.97 -3.65 -6.71
CA LEU A 304 25.81 -2.22 -6.96
C LEU A 304 25.07 -1.54 -5.81
N PHE A 305 23.98 -2.15 -5.32
CA PHE A 305 23.25 -1.60 -4.17
C PHE A 305 24.15 -1.47 -2.93
N GLU A 306 24.92 -2.51 -2.61
CA GLU A 306 25.84 -2.51 -1.47
C GLU A 306 26.97 -1.49 -1.64
N ILE A 307 27.59 -1.40 -2.82
CA ILE A 307 28.68 -0.45 -3.09
C ILE A 307 28.17 0.98 -2.98
N VAL A 308 27.04 1.29 -3.59
CA VAL A 308 26.47 2.64 -3.58
C VAL A 308 26.15 3.06 -2.15
N THR A 309 25.41 2.23 -1.41
CA THR A 309 24.98 2.57 -0.04
C THR A 309 26.16 2.60 0.95
N PHE A 310 27.12 1.68 0.83
CA PHE A 310 28.32 1.69 1.67
C PHE A 310 29.22 2.90 1.37
N TRP A 311 29.43 3.22 0.09
CA TRP A 311 30.24 4.36 -0.30
C TRP A 311 29.63 5.68 0.18
N THR A 312 28.32 5.87 0.05
CA THR A 312 27.65 7.08 0.55
C THR A 312 27.79 7.20 2.06
N PHE A 313 27.61 6.11 2.80
CA PHE A 313 27.84 6.11 4.25
C PHE A 313 29.27 6.54 4.62
N VAL A 314 30.29 5.92 4.00
CA VAL A 314 31.70 6.21 4.30
C VAL A 314 32.07 7.64 3.91
N ALA A 315 31.65 8.10 2.72
CA ALA A 315 31.91 9.46 2.26
C ALA A 315 31.28 10.51 3.19
N SER A 316 30.01 10.32 3.57
CA SER A 316 29.31 11.23 4.48
C SER A 316 29.86 11.19 5.90
N LEU A 317 30.31 10.02 6.38
CA LEU A 317 30.98 9.92 7.69
C LEU A 317 32.30 10.68 7.72
N LEU A 318 33.11 10.56 6.66
CA LEU A 318 34.38 11.27 6.53
C LEU A 318 34.19 12.79 6.35
N ALA A 319 33.11 13.20 5.69
CA ALA A 319 32.82 14.62 5.47
C ALA A 319 32.22 15.32 6.69
N SER A 320 31.27 14.68 7.38
CA SER A 320 30.50 15.30 8.47
C SER A 320 31.00 14.98 9.88
N PHE A 321 31.83 13.94 10.02
CA PHE A 321 32.21 13.34 11.33
C PHE A 321 31.00 13.00 12.22
N SER A 322 29.81 12.84 11.64
CA SER A 322 28.56 12.56 12.34
C SER A 322 28.00 11.21 11.89
N PRO A 323 28.00 10.19 12.77
CA PRO A 323 27.41 8.89 12.45
C PRO A 323 25.91 8.98 12.10
N VAL A 324 25.19 9.95 12.69
CA VAL A 324 23.77 10.17 12.42
C VAL A 324 23.57 10.71 11.01
N ALA A 325 24.35 11.72 10.60
CA ALA A 325 24.27 12.27 9.23
C ALA A 325 24.64 11.20 8.18
N ALA A 326 25.72 10.46 8.41
CA ALA A 326 26.11 9.36 7.53
C ALA A 326 25.04 8.27 7.40
N PHE A 327 24.34 7.95 8.49
CA PHE A 327 23.23 7.00 8.49
C PHE A 327 22.00 7.51 7.73
N LEU A 328 21.69 8.81 7.83
CA LEU A 328 20.60 9.41 7.04
C LEU A 328 20.92 9.37 5.54
N ASP A 329 22.15 9.71 5.15
CA ASP A 329 22.59 9.65 3.75
C ASP A 329 22.61 8.21 3.22
N TYR A 330 22.94 7.23 4.06
CA TYR A 330 22.79 5.81 3.75
C TYR A 330 21.33 5.45 3.44
N ILE A 331 20.39 5.90 4.28
CA ILE A 331 18.96 5.65 4.06
C ILE A 331 18.48 6.29 2.76
N GLN A 332 18.87 7.55 2.50
CA GLN A 332 18.50 8.25 1.26
C GLN A 332 19.06 7.53 0.03
N ALA A 333 20.34 7.14 0.05
CA ALA A 333 20.96 6.39 -1.03
C ALA A 333 20.26 5.04 -1.28
N GLY A 334 19.90 4.32 -0.21
CA GLY A 334 19.14 3.08 -0.30
C GLY A 334 17.76 3.28 -0.92
N PHE A 335 17.04 4.31 -0.49
CA PHE A 335 15.74 4.70 -1.04
C PHE A 335 15.81 5.03 -2.53
N TYR A 336 16.72 5.92 -2.96
CA TYR A 336 16.84 6.29 -4.37
C TYR A 336 17.32 5.12 -5.24
N SER A 337 18.18 4.25 -4.71
CA SER A 337 18.60 3.03 -5.41
C SER A 337 17.42 2.10 -5.66
N LEU A 338 16.56 1.86 -4.66
CA LEU A 338 15.37 1.03 -4.83
C LEU A 338 14.30 1.70 -5.70
N ALA A 339 14.17 3.03 -5.66
CA ALA A 339 13.30 3.76 -6.57
C ALA A 339 13.76 3.60 -8.04
N ALA A 340 15.07 3.65 -8.29
CA ALA A 340 15.63 3.36 -9.62
C ALA A 340 15.38 1.90 -10.03
N TYR A 341 15.50 0.94 -9.10
CA TYR A 341 15.18 -0.46 -9.36
C TYR A 341 13.70 -0.66 -9.67
N LEU A 342 12.81 0.06 -9.00
CA LEU A 342 11.40 0.06 -9.31
C LEU A 342 11.11 0.60 -10.71
N ALA A 343 11.73 1.72 -11.11
CA ALA A 343 11.56 2.25 -12.45
C ALA A 343 12.04 1.25 -13.52
N LEU A 344 13.20 0.62 -13.29
CA LEU A 344 13.72 -0.41 -14.19
C LEU A 344 12.82 -1.66 -14.20
N TRP A 345 12.33 -2.10 -13.03
CA TRP A 345 11.39 -3.20 -12.87
C TRP A 345 10.12 -2.95 -13.67
N MET A 346 9.51 -1.78 -13.55
CA MET A 346 8.28 -1.44 -14.26
C MET A 346 8.48 -1.52 -15.78
N VAL A 347 9.59 -0.98 -16.30
CA VAL A 347 9.90 -1.06 -17.74
C VAL A 347 10.11 -2.51 -18.17
N CYS A 348 10.90 -3.28 -17.42
CA CYS A 348 11.21 -4.66 -17.76
C CYS A 348 9.98 -5.57 -17.66
N HIS A 349 9.21 -5.46 -16.58
CA HIS A 349 7.97 -6.21 -16.36
C HIS A 349 6.92 -5.84 -17.41
N PHE A 350 6.70 -4.56 -17.69
CA PHE A 350 5.75 -4.15 -18.72
C PHE A 350 6.12 -4.70 -20.11
N TRP A 351 7.40 -4.62 -20.48
CA TRP A 351 7.85 -5.09 -21.78
C TRP A 351 7.77 -6.62 -21.90
N SER A 352 8.28 -7.34 -20.89
CA SER A 352 8.26 -8.81 -20.87
C SER A 352 6.85 -9.38 -20.76
N SER A 353 5.95 -8.74 -20.02
CA SER A 353 4.54 -9.12 -19.93
C SER A 353 3.75 -8.80 -21.21
N ARG A 354 4.12 -7.75 -21.96
CA ARG A 354 3.43 -7.41 -23.22
C ARG A 354 3.90 -8.25 -24.40
N ASN A 355 5.19 -8.59 -24.46
CA ASN A 355 5.77 -9.35 -25.57
C ASN A 355 5.55 -10.85 -25.42
N GLN A 356 4.77 -11.43 -26.33
CA GLN A 356 4.40 -12.85 -26.31
C GLN A 356 5.62 -13.78 -26.33
N LYS A 357 6.65 -13.46 -27.13
CA LYS A 357 7.89 -14.24 -27.20
C LYS A 357 8.63 -14.29 -25.86
N MET A 358 8.70 -13.14 -25.17
CA MET A 358 9.35 -13.06 -23.85
C MET A 358 8.54 -13.80 -22.79
N ARG A 359 7.20 -13.72 -22.81
CA ARG A 359 6.35 -14.45 -21.87
C ARG A 359 6.53 -15.96 -21.96
N GLU A 360 6.51 -16.49 -23.18
CA GLU A 360 6.69 -17.92 -23.41
C GLU A 360 8.07 -18.37 -22.93
N PHE A 361 9.10 -17.58 -23.22
CA PHE A 361 10.45 -17.82 -22.72
C PHE A 361 10.53 -17.85 -21.18
N VAL A 362 9.93 -16.87 -20.50
CA VAL A 362 9.85 -16.84 -19.02
C VAL A 362 9.10 -18.05 -18.48
N SER A 363 7.97 -18.40 -19.08
CA SER A 363 7.16 -19.56 -18.70
C SER A 363 7.95 -20.86 -18.84
N ASN A 364 8.68 -21.03 -19.94
CA ASN A 364 9.51 -22.21 -20.19
C ASN A 364 10.66 -22.30 -19.19
N TYR A 365 11.36 -21.19 -18.94
CA TYR A 365 12.42 -21.14 -17.93
C TYR A 365 11.92 -21.53 -16.55
N ARG A 366 10.78 -20.97 -16.11
CA ARG A 366 10.20 -21.26 -14.79
C ARG A 366 9.67 -22.69 -14.68
N ARG A 367 9.06 -23.23 -15.74
CA ARG A 367 8.63 -24.63 -15.78
C ARG A 367 9.82 -25.56 -15.56
N GLN A 368 10.92 -25.36 -16.31
CA GLN A 368 12.16 -26.12 -16.14
C GLN A 368 12.72 -25.99 -14.71
N HIS A 369 12.72 -24.78 -14.17
CA HIS A 369 13.17 -24.54 -12.81
C HIS A 369 12.33 -25.28 -11.76
N ARG A 370 10.99 -25.32 -11.94
CA ARG A 370 10.07 -26.08 -11.08
C ARG A 370 10.30 -27.59 -11.19
N GLU A 371 10.44 -28.11 -12.42
CA GLU A 371 10.76 -29.53 -12.67
C GLU A 371 12.07 -29.94 -11.99
N MET A 372 13.11 -29.10 -12.12
CA MET A 372 14.39 -29.31 -11.43
C MET A 372 14.19 -29.34 -9.91
N LYS A 373 13.49 -28.34 -9.34
CA LYS A 373 13.21 -28.29 -7.89
C LYS A 373 12.43 -29.52 -7.40
N ARG A 374 11.46 -30.02 -8.16
CA ARG A 374 10.72 -31.25 -7.83
C ARG A 374 11.67 -32.44 -7.74
N ALA A 375 12.52 -32.63 -8.74
CA ALA A 375 13.53 -33.69 -8.73
C ALA A 375 14.49 -33.57 -7.53
N LEU A 376 14.86 -32.36 -7.14
CA LEU A 376 15.70 -32.13 -5.94
C LEU A 376 14.99 -32.50 -4.65
N THR A 377 13.74 -32.05 -4.48
CA THR A 377 12.93 -32.32 -3.28
C THR A 377 12.61 -33.81 -3.16
N GLU A 378 12.33 -34.51 -4.27
CA GLU A 378 12.11 -35.95 -4.27
C GLU A 378 13.35 -36.71 -3.79
N MET A 379 14.54 -36.32 -4.26
CA MET A 379 15.81 -36.89 -3.77
C MET A 379 16.08 -36.60 -2.28
N GLU A 380 15.65 -35.44 -1.76
CA GLU A 380 15.76 -35.11 -0.33
C GLU A 380 14.75 -35.90 0.51
N ASN A 381 13.52 -36.04 0.02
CA ASN A 381 12.45 -36.78 0.68
C ASN A 381 12.76 -38.27 0.75
N GLU A 382 13.30 -38.89 -0.30
CA GLU A 382 13.81 -40.27 -0.26
C GLU A 382 14.82 -40.45 0.88
N LYS A 383 15.74 -39.49 1.05
CA LYS A 383 16.77 -39.54 2.09
C LYS A 383 16.21 -39.31 3.50
N ARG A 384 15.22 -38.42 3.65
CA ARG A 384 14.53 -38.21 4.94
C ARG A 384 13.67 -39.41 5.31
N ALA A 385 13.00 -40.03 4.34
CA ALA A 385 12.21 -41.24 4.53
C ALA A 385 13.09 -42.43 4.95
N GLU A 386 14.29 -42.57 4.39
CA GLU A 386 15.29 -43.55 4.84
C GLU A 386 15.77 -43.30 6.30
N GLN A 387 15.80 -42.05 6.76
CA GLN A 387 16.24 -41.68 8.11
C GLN A 387 15.12 -41.65 9.17
N LEU A 388 13.85 -41.56 8.76
CA LEU A 388 12.68 -41.35 9.64
C LEU A 388 11.74 -42.56 9.73
N TRP A 389 12.20 -43.76 9.39
CA TRP A 389 11.40 -45.00 9.45
C TRP A 389 10.70 -45.22 10.82
N LEU A 390 11.29 -44.74 11.93
CA LEU A 390 10.66 -44.78 13.26
C LEU A 390 9.46 -43.83 13.43
N VAL A 391 9.43 -42.71 12.70
CA VAL A 391 8.31 -41.74 12.75
C VAL A 391 7.12 -42.25 11.93
N ASP A 392 7.35 -42.98 10.84
CA ASP A 392 6.27 -43.64 10.07
C ASP A 392 5.57 -44.74 10.88
N ILE A 393 6.32 -45.49 11.71
CA ILE A 393 5.76 -46.45 12.67
C ILE A 393 4.97 -45.73 13.78
N GLY A 394 5.49 -44.61 14.30
CA GLY A 394 4.79 -43.80 15.30
C GLY A 394 3.50 -43.18 14.77
N TYR A 395 3.48 -42.73 13.52
CA TYR A 395 2.31 -42.15 12.86
C TYR A 395 1.22 -43.19 12.58
N ARG A 396 1.61 -44.40 12.10
CA ARG A 396 0.69 -45.54 11.96
C ARG A 396 0.11 -46.00 13.30
N GLY A 397 0.90 -45.93 14.37
CA GLY A 397 0.44 -46.17 15.74
C GLY A 397 -0.57 -45.13 16.21
N TYR A 398 -0.32 -43.84 15.94
CA TYR A 398 -1.24 -42.75 16.26
C TYR A 398 -2.58 -42.86 15.52
N GLU A 399 -2.57 -43.18 14.23
CA GLU A 399 -3.80 -43.42 13.45
C GLU A 399 -4.61 -44.62 13.99
N TYR A 400 -3.94 -45.68 14.43
CA TYR A 400 -4.60 -46.81 15.07
C TYR A 400 -5.27 -46.41 16.40
N PHE A 401 -4.59 -45.63 17.24
CA PHE A 401 -5.16 -45.12 18.49
C PHE A 401 -6.30 -44.11 18.26
N ARG A 402 -6.20 -43.27 17.23
CA ARG A 402 -7.24 -42.32 16.82
C ARG A 402 -8.50 -43.04 16.35
N SER A 403 -8.36 -44.05 15.50
CA SER A 403 -9.45 -44.91 15.04
C SER A 403 -10.14 -45.64 16.21
N LEU A 404 -9.35 -46.18 17.15
CA LEU A 404 -9.88 -46.84 18.35
C LEU A 404 -10.66 -45.86 19.24
N PHE A 405 -10.15 -44.64 19.43
CA PHE A 405 -10.79 -43.59 20.22
C PHE A 405 -12.14 -43.16 19.64
N TYR A 406 -12.22 -42.88 18.33
CA TYR A 406 -13.48 -42.49 17.69
C TYR A 406 -14.50 -43.63 17.61
N THR A 407 -14.04 -44.88 17.50
CA THR A 407 -14.94 -46.05 17.54
C THR A 407 -15.55 -46.23 18.94
N LEU A 408 -14.75 -46.02 20.00
CA LEU A 408 -15.24 -46.01 21.38
C LEU A 408 -16.20 -44.83 21.63
N PHE A 409 -15.86 -43.65 21.12
CA PHE A 409 -16.68 -42.44 21.25
C PHE A 409 -18.01 -42.56 20.50
N GLY A 410 -18.03 -43.19 19.33
CA GLY A 410 -19.24 -43.51 18.58
C GLY A 410 -20.15 -44.50 19.32
N TYR A 411 -19.58 -45.49 20.02
CA TYR A 411 -20.34 -46.39 20.88
C TYR A 411 -20.98 -45.66 22.06
N VAL A 412 -20.23 -44.78 22.74
CA VAL A 412 -20.74 -43.96 23.86
C VAL A 412 -21.81 -42.97 23.38
N TYR A 413 -21.61 -42.34 22.22
CA TYR A 413 -22.58 -41.40 21.64
C TYR A 413 -23.87 -42.10 21.19
N SER A 414 -23.78 -43.30 20.60
CA SER A 414 -24.97 -44.10 20.24
C SER A 414 -25.75 -44.58 21.47
N PHE A 415 -25.06 -44.85 22.58
CA PHE A 415 -25.66 -45.22 23.86
C PHE A 415 -26.40 -44.02 24.49
N PHE A 416 -25.79 -42.83 24.48
CA PHE A 416 -26.43 -41.59 24.94
C PHE A 416 -27.60 -41.14 24.04
N SER A 417 -27.49 -41.30 22.72
CA SER A 417 -28.54 -40.95 21.76
C SER A 417 -29.79 -41.84 21.90
N ARG A 418 -29.61 -43.14 22.20
CA ARG A 418 -30.73 -44.06 22.48
C ARG A 418 -31.42 -43.79 23.82
N CYS A 419 -30.71 -43.28 24.82
CA CYS A 419 -31.33 -42.84 26.08
C CYS A 419 -32.12 -41.53 25.94
N PHE A 420 -31.75 -40.63 25.02
CA PHE A 420 -32.46 -39.38 24.77
C PHE A 420 -33.66 -39.52 23.82
N ALA A 421 -33.70 -40.55 22.97
CA ALA A 421 -34.76 -40.75 21.98
C ALA A 421 -36.07 -41.33 22.52
N HIS A 422 -36.20 -41.57 23.83
CA HIS A 422 -37.46 -42.04 24.44
C HIS A 422 -38.46 -40.92 24.79
N SER A 423 -38.21 -39.67 24.36
CA SER A 423 -39.12 -38.53 24.55
C SER A 423 -39.32 -37.74 23.24
N ALA A 424 -40.04 -38.34 22.29
CA ALA A 424 -40.84 -37.63 21.28
C ALA A 424 -41.49 -38.67 20.36
N GLY A 425 -42.79 -38.86 20.51
CA GLY A 425 -43.55 -39.86 19.78
C GLY A 425 -44.02 -39.42 18.39
N ALA A 426 -44.36 -40.46 17.62
CA ALA A 426 -45.54 -40.65 16.78
C ALA A 426 -45.71 -39.85 15.47
N GLY A 427 -45.84 -40.61 14.37
CA GLY A 427 -46.61 -40.20 13.19
C GLY A 427 -46.18 -40.82 11.85
N THR A 428 -46.84 -41.94 11.47
CA THR A 428 -47.27 -42.35 10.10
C THR A 428 -46.27 -42.20 8.93
N GLY A 429 -45.83 -43.21 8.17
CA GLY A 429 -46.49 -44.43 7.72
C GLY A 429 -46.79 -44.36 6.21
N ALA A 430 -45.91 -44.86 5.35
CA ALA A 430 -46.24 -45.39 4.00
C ALA A 430 -45.04 -46.15 3.40
N SER A 431 -45.33 -47.30 2.82
CA SER A 431 -44.38 -48.35 2.43
C SER A 431 -44.13 -48.35 0.92
N SER A 432 -42.92 -48.71 0.48
CA SER A 432 -42.75 -49.55 -0.72
C SER A 432 -41.42 -50.32 -0.66
N THR A 433 -41.57 -51.62 -0.40
CA THR A 433 -40.91 -52.77 -1.04
C THR A 433 -39.45 -52.68 -1.46
N ALA A 434 -38.66 -53.50 -0.76
CA ALA A 434 -37.36 -54.00 -1.17
C ALA A 434 -37.42 -54.77 -2.49
N GLU A 435 -36.45 -54.49 -3.37
CA GLU A 435 -36.06 -55.40 -4.45
C GLU A 435 -34.56 -55.70 -4.28
N GLN A 436 -34.26 -56.95 -3.94
CA GLN A 436 -32.92 -57.52 -3.91
C GLN A 436 -32.43 -57.71 -5.34
N GLN A 437 -31.24 -57.20 -5.66
CA GLN A 437 -30.41 -57.72 -6.75
C GLN A 437 -28.96 -57.95 -6.27
N PRO A 438 -28.27 -58.94 -6.85
CA PRO A 438 -27.28 -59.74 -6.13
C PRO A 438 -25.84 -59.22 -6.27
N LEU A 439 -25.01 -59.63 -5.30
CA LEU A 439 -23.56 -59.51 -5.28
C LEU A 439 -22.92 -59.95 -6.60
N ARG A 440 -22.24 -59.01 -7.28
CA ARG A 440 -21.24 -59.30 -8.33
C ARG A 440 -19.83 -59.25 -7.73
N PRO A 441 -18.91 -60.15 -8.13
CA PRO A 441 -17.54 -60.14 -7.64
C PRO A 441 -16.75 -58.99 -8.31
N LEU A 442 -16.09 -58.17 -7.49
CA LEU A 442 -15.22 -57.08 -7.94
C LEU A 442 -13.98 -57.63 -8.66
N THR A 443 -13.72 -57.14 -9.87
CA THR A 443 -12.52 -57.43 -10.67
C THR A 443 -11.37 -56.47 -10.32
N ALA A 444 -10.13 -56.93 -10.55
CA ALA A 444 -8.87 -56.25 -10.21
C ALA A 444 -8.69 -54.82 -10.74
N THR A 445 -9.55 -54.34 -11.64
CA THR A 445 -9.59 -52.95 -12.13
C THR A 445 -10.09 -51.96 -11.07
N THR A 446 -10.93 -52.37 -10.13
CA THR A 446 -11.47 -51.49 -9.08
C THR A 446 -10.47 -51.16 -7.96
N TYR A 447 -9.43 -51.99 -7.79
CA TYR A 447 -8.32 -51.69 -6.87
C TYR A 447 -7.34 -50.65 -7.44
N ALA A 448 -7.26 -50.51 -8.76
CA ALA A 448 -6.39 -49.53 -9.42
C ALA A 448 -6.99 -48.11 -9.37
N GLU A 449 -8.31 -47.98 -9.49
CA GLU A 449 -9.00 -46.68 -9.35
C GLU A 449 -9.02 -46.19 -7.90
N ALA A 450 -9.21 -47.09 -6.92
CA ALA A 450 -9.12 -46.74 -5.50
C ALA A 450 -7.70 -46.37 -5.06
N ALA A 451 -6.65 -46.97 -5.64
CA ALA A 451 -5.26 -46.64 -5.37
C ALA A 451 -4.77 -45.35 -6.09
N ALA A 452 -5.45 -44.93 -7.16
CA ALA A 452 -5.22 -43.65 -7.82
C ALA A 452 -5.87 -42.49 -7.06
N ALA A 453 -7.07 -42.70 -6.50
CA ALA A 453 -7.73 -41.73 -5.63
C ALA A 453 -7.00 -41.51 -4.29
N ALA A 454 -6.33 -42.55 -3.76
CA ALA A 454 -5.59 -42.46 -2.50
C ALA A 454 -4.20 -41.78 -2.59
N ARG A 455 -3.76 -41.37 -3.80
CA ARG A 455 -2.47 -40.65 -4.00
C ARG A 455 -2.64 -39.14 -4.22
N ALA A 456 -3.86 -38.64 -4.37
CA ALA A 456 -4.14 -37.22 -4.40
C ALA A 456 -4.58 -36.78 -2.99
N ASP A 457 -3.81 -35.86 -2.40
CA ASP A 457 -4.12 -35.05 -1.22
C ASP A 457 -4.27 -35.76 0.13
N ALA A 458 -3.17 -35.75 0.88
CA ALA A 458 -3.12 -36.19 2.27
C ALA A 458 -3.54 -35.11 3.30
N ASP A 459 -4.29 -34.07 2.92
CA ASP A 459 -4.60 -32.95 3.86
C ASP A 459 -6.04 -32.41 3.84
N GLU A 460 -6.96 -32.90 3.00
CA GLU A 460 -8.36 -32.42 2.99
C GLU A 460 -9.38 -33.57 2.96
N THR A 461 -10.42 -33.49 3.80
CA THR A 461 -11.45 -34.53 3.90
C THR A 461 -12.41 -34.48 2.69
N PRO A 462 -12.99 -35.62 2.27
CA PRO A 462 -13.95 -35.67 1.14
C PRO A 462 -15.16 -34.75 1.32
N GLU A 463 -15.56 -34.49 2.57
CA GLU A 463 -16.65 -33.57 2.93
C GLU A 463 -16.27 -32.10 2.73
N ALA A 464 -14.99 -31.74 2.94
CA ALA A 464 -14.48 -30.40 2.67
C ALA A 464 -14.39 -30.12 1.16
N ILE A 465 -14.00 -31.13 0.38
CA ILE A 465 -13.97 -31.07 -1.09
C ILE A 465 -15.40 -30.93 -1.63
N ALA A 466 -16.36 -31.75 -1.18
CA ALA A 466 -17.76 -31.65 -1.60
C ALA A 466 -18.44 -30.34 -1.17
N GLY A 467 -18.05 -29.78 -0.01
CA GLY A 467 -18.52 -28.47 0.45
C GLY A 467 -17.96 -27.32 -0.38
N ARG A 468 -16.69 -27.42 -0.79
CA ARG A 468 -16.03 -26.47 -1.69
C ARG A 468 -16.59 -26.53 -3.10
N GLU A 469 -16.80 -27.73 -3.65
CA GLU A 469 -17.43 -27.92 -4.96
C GLU A 469 -18.85 -27.33 -4.97
N LYS A 470 -19.66 -27.56 -3.92
CA LYS A 470 -20.98 -26.91 -3.81
C LYS A 470 -20.91 -25.39 -3.69
N ALA A 471 -19.89 -24.85 -3.03
CA ALA A 471 -19.69 -23.41 -2.94
C ALA A 471 -19.22 -22.80 -4.28
N GLU A 472 -18.40 -23.53 -5.03
CA GLU A 472 -17.95 -23.19 -6.38
C GLU A 472 -19.11 -23.27 -7.38
N ASP A 473 -19.95 -24.31 -7.31
CA ASP A 473 -21.17 -24.44 -8.13
C ASP A 473 -22.18 -23.33 -7.84
N LEU A 474 -22.40 -22.98 -6.57
CA LEU A 474 -23.27 -21.87 -6.18
C LEU A 474 -22.70 -20.52 -6.65
N ALA A 475 -21.38 -20.34 -6.58
CA ALA A 475 -20.71 -19.14 -7.08
C ALA A 475 -20.82 -19.03 -8.61
N ASP A 476 -20.74 -20.15 -9.33
CA ASP A 476 -20.88 -20.23 -10.78
C ASP A 476 -22.33 -19.98 -11.23
N GLU A 477 -23.33 -20.51 -10.50
CA GLU A 477 -24.74 -20.24 -10.74
C GLU A 477 -25.09 -18.75 -10.53
N VAL A 478 -24.56 -18.13 -9.46
CA VAL A 478 -24.68 -16.68 -9.22
C VAL A 478 -23.94 -15.86 -10.29
N ARG A 479 -22.81 -16.38 -10.80
CA ARG A 479 -22.03 -15.74 -11.87
C ARG A 479 -22.78 -15.71 -13.21
N ASP A 480 -23.56 -16.75 -13.50
CA ASP A 480 -24.33 -16.89 -14.75
C ASP A 480 -25.64 -16.08 -14.77
N TRP A 481 -26.16 -15.73 -13.59
CA TRP A 481 -27.32 -14.84 -13.42
C TRP A 481 -26.99 -13.36 -13.66
N ASN A 482 -25.71 -12.98 -13.61
CA ASN A 482 -25.31 -11.60 -13.88
C ASN A 482 -25.11 -11.37 -15.39
N PRO A 483 -26.01 -10.64 -16.10
CA PRO A 483 -25.86 -10.38 -17.52
C PRO A 483 -24.58 -9.59 -17.85
N TRP A 484 -24.00 -8.90 -16.87
CA TRP A 484 -22.71 -8.22 -16.99
C TRP A 484 -21.58 -9.18 -17.38
N ASN A 485 -21.65 -10.43 -16.92
CA ASN A 485 -20.61 -11.43 -17.18
C ASN A 485 -20.63 -11.94 -18.62
N ARG A 486 -21.74 -11.78 -19.34
CA ARG A 486 -21.89 -12.18 -20.75
C ARG A 486 -21.26 -11.18 -21.73
N PHE A 487 -21.01 -9.94 -21.31
CA PHE A 487 -20.33 -8.96 -22.15
C PHE A 487 -18.82 -9.22 -22.18
N SER A 488 -18.22 -9.14 -23.37
CA SER A 488 -16.76 -9.12 -23.51
C SER A 488 -16.17 -7.91 -22.78
N TYR A 489 -14.93 -8.05 -22.28
CA TYR A 489 -14.24 -6.96 -21.57
C TYR A 489 -14.16 -5.67 -22.39
N THR A 490 -14.02 -5.77 -23.71
CA THR A 490 -14.05 -4.61 -24.62
C THR A 490 -15.40 -3.90 -24.60
N ARG A 491 -16.52 -4.64 -24.61
CA ARG A 491 -17.86 -4.06 -24.52
C ARG A 491 -18.08 -3.38 -23.17
N ARG A 492 -17.68 -4.04 -22.07
CA ARG A 492 -17.76 -3.45 -20.71
C ARG A 492 -16.98 -2.13 -20.63
N PHE A 493 -15.77 -2.07 -21.17
CA PHE A 493 -14.97 -0.85 -21.20
C PHE A 493 -15.68 0.30 -21.92
N TRP A 494 -16.19 0.06 -23.13
CA TRP A 494 -16.91 1.07 -23.92
C TRP A 494 -18.23 1.52 -23.29
N ILE A 495 -18.87 0.68 -22.46
CA ILE A 495 -20.07 1.04 -21.70
C ILE A 495 -19.71 1.87 -20.46
N LEU A 496 -18.69 1.45 -19.71
CA LEU A 496 -18.30 2.09 -18.44
C LEU A 496 -17.67 3.46 -18.63
N CYS A 497 -16.84 3.66 -19.67
CA CYS A 497 -16.14 4.94 -19.88
C CYS A 497 -17.11 6.14 -20.03
N PRO A 498 -18.17 6.08 -20.87
CA PRO A 498 -19.19 7.12 -20.91
C PRO A 498 -19.93 7.30 -19.59
N ILE A 499 -20.27 6.21 -18.88
CA ILE A 499 -20.96 6.29 -17.59
C ILE A 499 -20.10 7.03 -16.56
N VAL A 500 -18.79 6.74 -16.49
CA VAL A 500 -17.85 7.48 -15.65
C VAL A 500 -17.89 8.96 -16.01
N PHE A 501 -17.79 9.32 -17.29
CA PHE A 501 -17.82 10.73 -17.72
C PHE A 501 -19.14 11.45 -17.39
N PHE A 502 -20.29 10.85 -17.69
CA PHE A 502 -21.60 11.46 -17.40
C PHE A 502 -21.90 11.54 -15.90
N SER A 503 -21.56 10.50 -15.13
CA SER A 503 -21.72 10.53 -13.65
C SER A 503 -20.79 11.54 -13.00
N ALA A 504 -19.62 11.77 -13.58
CA ALA A 504 -18.72 12.84 -13.18
C ALA A 504 -19.38 14.22 -13.35
N ILE A 505 -20.06 14.48 -14.47
CA ILE A 505 -20.81 15.72 -14.68
C ILE A 505 -21.96 15.86 -13.66
N ILE A 506 -22.69 14.77 -13.40
CA ILE A 506 -23.77 14.75 -12.39
C ILE A 506 -23.22 15.06 -10.99
N SER A 507 -21.97 14.69 -10.70
CA SER A 507 -21.33 14.94 -9.40
C SER A 507 -21.21 16.43 -9.06
N PHE A 508 -21.24 17.34 -10.05
CA PHE A 508 -21.26 18.78 -9.80
C PHE A 508 -22.58 19.26 -9.17
N SER A 509 -23.71 18.71 -9.62
CA SER A 509 -25.05 19.11 -9.15
C SER A 509 -25.50 18.29 -7.94
N ALA A 510 -25.21 16.99 -7.94
CA ALA A 510 -25.59 16.07 -6.88
C ALA A 510 -24.44 15.10 -6.56
N PHE A 511 -23.51 15.54 -5.71
CA PHE A 511 -22.32 14.78 -5.34
C PHE A 511 -22.65 13.34 -4.94
N TYR A 512 -23.57 13.13 -3.98
CA TYR A 512 -23.89 11.79 -3.48
C TYR A 512 -24.43 10.85 -4.57
N LEU A 513 -25.16 11.39 -5.54
CA LEU A 513 -25.68 10.60 -6.66
C LEU A 513 -24.59 10.34 -7.69
N GLY A 514 -23.95 11.40 -8.18
CA GLY A 514 -22.93 11.33 -9.22
C GLY A 514 -21.70 10.53 -8.78
N TRP A 515 -21.17 10.81 -7.58
CA TRP A 515 -19.98 10.14 -7.05
C TRP A 515 -20.24 8.66 -6.76
N THR A 516 -21.42 8.29 -6.27
CA THR A 516 -21.75 6.86 -6.04
C THR A 516 -21.77 6.09 -7.36
N ILE A 517 -22.42 6.64 -8.39
CA ILE A 517 -22.44 6.04 -9.73
C ILE A 517 -21.03 5.97 -10.31
N MET A 518 -20.27 7.06 -10.21
CA MET A 518 -18.90 7.14 -10.73
C MET A 518 -17.97 6.17 -9.99
N GLY A 519 -18.04 6.12 -8.66
CA GLY A 519 -17.24 5.25 -7.81
C GLY A 519 -17.47 3.77 -8.11
N VAL A 520 -18.74 3.34 -8.19
CA VAL A 520 -19.09 1.97 -8.61
C VAL A 520 -18.55 1.68 -10.01
N SER A 521 -18.71 2.64 -10.94
CA SER A 521 -18.23 2.49 -12.32
C SER A 521 -16.70 2.40 -12.41
N LEU A 522 -15.96 3.17 -11.59
CA LEU A 522 -14.50 3.13 -11.50
C LEU A 522 -14.01 1.79 -10.93
N VAL A 523 -14.68 1.25 -9.91
CA VAL A 523 -14.37 -0.08 -9.38
C VAL A 523 -14.60 -1.15 -10.46
N LEU A 524 -15.76 -1.14 -11.11
CA LEU A 524 -16.08 -2.07 -12.21
C LEU A 524 -15.12 -1.92 -13.40
N LEU A 525 -14.67 -0.69 -13.69
CA LEU A 525 -13.69 -0.41 -14.72
C LEU A 525 -12.33 -0.98 -14.34
N GLY A 526 -11.91 -0.85 -13.08
CA GLY A 526 -10.73 -1.50 -12.53
C GLY A 526 -10.77 -3.02 -12.70
N TYR A 527 -11.88 -3.67 -12.34
CA TYR A 527 -12.10 -5.11 -12.57
C TYR A 527 -12.03 -5.48 -14.06
N THR A 528 -12.58 -4.64 -14.94
CA THR A 528 -12.57 -4.87 -16.38
C THR A 528 -11.16 -4.74 -16.96
N ILE A 529 -10.39 -3.73 -16.54
CA ILE A 529 -9.00 -3.53 -16.96
C ILE A 529 -8.12 -4.69 -16.49
N GLN A 530 -8.30 -5.13 -15.24
CA GLN A 530 -7.59 -6.28 -14.70
C GLN A 530 -7.91 -7.56 -15.47
N GLY A 531 -9.20 -7.86 -15.70
CA GLY A 531 -9.60 -9.04 -16.48
C GLY A 531 -9.12 -9.00 -17.94
N ARG A 532 -8.94 -7.78 -18.48
CA ARG A 532 -8.47 -7.57 -19.86
C ARG A 532 -6.95 -7.70 -20.03
N PHE A 533 -6.19 -7.38 -18.98
CA PHE A 533 -4.72 -7.44 -18.95
C PHE A 533 -4.22 -8.06 -17.63
N PRO A 534 -4.59 -9.31 -17.33
CA PRO A 534 -4.26 -9.97 -16.05
C PRO A 534 -2.75 -10.15 -15.83
N GLN A 535 -1.97 -10.10 -16.92
CA GLN A 535 -0.51 -10.18 -16.88
C GLN A 535 0.18 -8.89 -16.40
N VAL A 536 -0.51 -7.74 -16.46
CA VAL A 536 0.05 -6.44 -16.02
C VAL A 536 -0.61 -6.01 -14.71
N PHE A 537 -1.93 -6.09 -14.59
CA PHE A 537 -2.66 -5.62 -13.42
C PHE A 537 -3.08 -6.79 -12.51
N GLY A 538 -2.72 -6.70 -11.24
CA GLY A 538 -3.03 -7.72 -10.24
C GLY A 538 -4.08 -7.28 -9.22
N ALA A 539 -4.06 -7.92 -8.06
CA ALA A 539 -5.03 -7.68 -7.01
C ALA A 539 -4.79 -6.37 -6.25
N ALA A 540 -3.53 -5.89 -6.14
CA ALA A 540 -3.23 -4.64 -5.44
C ALA A 540 -3.76 -3.43 -6.22
N PHE A 541 -3.72 -3.48 -7.56
CA PHE A 541 -4.35 -2.49 -8.45
C PHE A 541 -5.84 -2.29 -8.15
N ARG A 542 -6.65 -3.37 -8.12
CA ARG A 542 -8.09 -3.25 -7.82
C ARG A 542 -8.35 -2.79 -6.40
N SER A 543 -7.54 -3.25 -5.44
CA SER A 543 -7.70 -2.91 -4.03
C SER A 543 -7.40 -1.44 -3.82
N PHE A 544 -6.38 -0.89 -4.48
CA PHE A 544 -6.08 0.54 -4.44
C PHE A 544 -7.25 1.38 -4.96
N ILE A 545 -7.79 1.07 -6.14
CA ILE A 545 -8.96 1.79 -6.70
C ILE A 545 -10.15 1.74 -5.74
N THR A 546 -10.44 0.56 -5.22
CA THR A 546 -11.57 0.34 -4.30
C THR A 546 -11.38 1.13 -3.01
N SER A 547 -10.19 1.06 -2.41
CA SER A 547 -9.84 1.80 -1.20
C SER A 547 -9.92 3.31 -1.42
N PHE A 548 -9.45 3.82 -2.56
CA PHE A 548 -9.56 5.24 -2.87
C PHE A 548 -11.02 5.68 -2.95
N VAL A 549 -11.87 4.97 -3.70
CA VAL A 549 -13.31 5.29 -3.86
C VAL A 549 -14.05 5.25 -2.52
N ILE A 550 -13.79 4.23 -1.69
CA ILE A 550 -14.41 4.11 -0.36
C ILE A 550 -13.93 5.23 0.55
N LEU A 551 -12.62 5.46 0.61
CA LEU A 551 -12.04 6.48 1.48
C LEU A 551 -12.59 7.86 1.13
N SER A 552 -12.59 8.24 -0.14
CA SER A 552 -13.11 9.53 -0.60
C SER A 552 -14.62 9.69 -0.34
N PHE A 553 -15.42 8.63 -0.46
CA PHE A 553 -16.84 8.67 -0.10
C PHE A 553 -17.08 8.82 1.41
N VAL A 554 -16.41 7.99 2.23
CA VAL A 554 -16.48 8.06 3.70
C VAL A 554 -16.05 9.44 4.18
N PHE A 555 -14.96 9.94 3.60
CA PHE A 555 -14.40 11.23 3.93
C PHE A 555 -15.37 12.38 3.64
N PHE A 556 -15.88 12.47 2.41
CA PHE A 556 -16.84 13.51 2.05
C PHE A 556 -18.14 13.41 2.86
N SER A 557 -18.56 12.20 3.23
CA SER A 557 -19.72 12.00 4.10
C SER A 557 -19.45 12.47 5.54
N SER A 558 -18.21 12.29 6.03
CA SER A 558 -17.82 12.67 7.40
C SER A 558 -17.75 14.19 7.62
N THR A 559 -17.48 14.98 6.58
CA THR A 559 -17.39 16.45 6.71
C THR A 559 -18.73 17.11 7.03
N TRP A 560 -19.84 16.50 6.61
CA TRP A 560 -21.19 16.90 7.02
C TRP A 560 -21.46 16.69 8.50
N ALA A 561 -20.85 15.66 9.10
CA ALA A 561 -20.92 15.44 10.53
C ALA A 561 -20.06 16.50 11.27
N VAL A 562 -18.79 16.66 10.89
CA VAL A 562 -17.83 17.56 11.57
C VAL A 562 -18.32 19.02 11.64
N GLY A 563 -18.94 19.55 10.58
CA GLY A 563 -19.46 20.92 10.54
C GLY A 563 -20.56 21.25 11.55
N THR A 564 -21.07 20.27 12.31
CA THR A 564 -22.11 20.46 13.34
C THR A 564 -21.58 20.51 14.78
N PHE A 565 -20.28 20.28 15.01
CA PHE A 565 -19.75 19.99 16.35
C PHE A 565 -18.84 21.06 16.98
N VAL A 566 -18.49 22.13 16.27
CA VAL A 566 -17.63 23.20 16.81
C VAL A 566 -18.50 24.41 17.19
N TYR A 567 -18.74 24.58 18.50
CA TYR A 567 -19.44 25.74 19.06
C TYR A 567 -18.42 26.76 19.60
N GLY A 568 -18.48 28.00 19.12
CA GLY A 568 -17.69 29.15 19.58
C GLY A 568 -18.53 30.44 19.51
N GLY A 569 -18.17 31.47 20.27
CA GLY A 569 -18.86 32.77 20.24
C GLY A 569 -20.07 32.92 21.18
N ASP A 570 -20.57 31.84 21.79
CA ASP A 570 -21.64 31.86 22.81
C ASP A 570 -21.11 32.08 24.24
N PHE A 571 -19.80 32.31 24.40
CA PHE A 571 -19.18 32.53 25.70
C PHE A 571 -19.44 33.97 26.18
N LYS A 572 -20.15 34.12 27.31
CA LYS A 572 -20.58 35.43 27.81
C LYS A 572 -19.65 35.95 28.89
N VAL A 573 -19.00 37.07 28.60
CA VAL A 573 -18.19 37.87 29.52
C VAL A 573 -18.62 39.31 29.34
N TYR A 574 -18.92 39.99 30.44
CA TYR A 574 -19.51 41.32 30.43
C TYR A 574 -18.50 42.39 30.88
N PRO A 575 -18.83 43.68 30.65
CA PRO A 575 -18.04 44.79 31.18
C PRO A 575 -17.89 44.72 32.70
N PRO A 576 -16.87 45.38 33.27
CA PRO A 576 -16.73 45.51 34.72
C PRO A 576 -18.00 46.10 35.35
N LEU A 577 -18.45 45.53 36.46
CA LEU A 577 -19.60 46.02 37.22
C LEU A 577 -19.28 47.39 37.86
N THR A 578 -20.13 48.40 37.63
CA THR A 578 -19.93 49.79 38.09
C THR A 578 -20.26 50.05 39.57
N THR A 579 -20.43 49.03 40.41
CA THR A 579 -20.75 49.20 41.83
C THR A 579 -19.50 49.18 42.71
N ASN A 580 -19.41 50.13 43.64
CA ASN A 580 -18.37 50.32 44.68
C ASN A 580 -18.25 49.15 45.69
N THR A 581 -18.62 47.93 45.31
CA THR A 581 -18.40 46.71 46.07
C THR A 581 -17.21 46.02 45.44
N THR A 582 -16.09 46.02 46.15
CA THR A 582 -14.80 45.36 45.83
C THR A 582 -14.86 43.84 45.70
N THR A 583 -16.01 43.29 45.35
CA THR A 583 -16.22 41.87 45.07
C THR A 583 -16.55 41.73 43.59
N ALA A 584 -15.51 41.73 42.74
CA ALA A 584 -15.63 41.11 41.44
C ALA A 584 -16.19 39.70 41.68
N THR A 585 -17.39 39.43 41.18
CA THR A 585 -18.04 38.12 41.34
C THR A 585 -17.28 37.10 40.49
N ASN A 586 -16.17 36.60 41.04
CA ASN A 586 -15.43 35.48 40.47
C ASN A 586 -16.37 34.28 40.40
N VAL A 587 -16.76 33.88 39.19
CA VAL A 587 -17.51 32.64 38.93
C VAL A 587 -16.81 31.41 39.51
N LEU A 588 -15.49 31.50 39.63
CA LEU A 588 -14.63 30.45 40.13
C LEU A 588 -14.41 30.52 41.65
N GLY A 589 -14.94 31.53 42.34
CA GLY A 589 -14.57 31.83 43.74
C GLY A 589 -13.09 32.23 43.86
N ASP A 590 -12.52 32.07 45.05
CA ASP A 590 -11.07 32.13 45.23
C ASP A 590 -10.46 30.81 44.70
N VAL A 591 -9.97 30.84 43.45
CA VAL A 591 -9.36 29.69 42.78
C VAL A 591 -8.24 29.09 43.64
N SER A 592 -7.54 29.94 44.40
CA SER A 592 -6.50 29.58 45.36
C SER A 592 -7.03 28.77 46.54
N ALA A 593 -8.27 29.02 46.99
CA ALA A 593 -8.90 28.32 48.10
C ALA A 593 -9.39 26.91 47.71
N VAL A 594 -9.72 26.69 46.44
CA VAL A 594 -10.20 25.39 45.94
C VAL A 594 -9.05 24.45 45.56
N TRP A 595 -7.92 24.98 45.07
CA TRP A 595 -6.87 24.16 44.46
C TRP A 595 -5.43 24.46 44.94
N GLY A 596 -5.23 25.42 45.86
CA GLY A 596 -3.91 25.82 46.36
C GLY A 596 -3.12 26.70 45.39
N LYS A 597 -1.81 26.86 45.61
CA LYS A 597 -0.91 27.59 44.68
C LYS A 597 -0.62 26.73 43.45
N ILE A 598 -1.40 26.88 42.39
CA ILE A 598 -1.10 26.30 41.07
C ILE A 598 0.09 27.07 40.47
N ALA A 599 1.04 26.36 39.84
CA ALA A 599 2.10 27.01 39.09
C ALA A 599 1.50 27.71 37.87
N GLN A 600 1.70 29.02 37.77
CA GLN A 600 1.17 29.82 36.68
C GLN A 600 1.83 29.44 35.35
N TYR A 601 1.04 29.33 34.27
CA TYR A 601 1.59 29.05 32.94
C TYR A 601 2.50 30.21 32.49
N PRO A 602 3.64 29.93 31.84
CA PRO A 602 4.51 30.96 31.28
C PRO A 602 3.78 31.98 30.39
N VAL A 603 2.79 31.52 29.62
CA VAL A 603 1.97 32.40 28.76
C VAL A 603 1.18 33.47 29.53
N CYS A 604 0.95 33.32 30.84
CA CYS A 604 0.26 34.35 31.62
C CYS A 604 1.13 35.62 31.82
N ALA A 605 2.45 35.50 31.65
CA ALA A 605 3.36 36.63 31.64
C ALA A 605 3.48 37.27 30.24
N LEU A 606 2.85 36.69 29.22
CA LEU A 606 2.83 37.25 27.87
C LEU A 606 2.16 38.63 27.89
N ASP A 607 2.83 39.58 27.26
CA ASP A 607 2.31 40.92 27.00
C ASP A 607 2.77 41.33 25.60
N LEU A 608 1.86 41.26 24.63
CA LEU A 608 2.12 41.67 23.25
C LEU A 608 1.41 43.00 23.01
N HIS A 609 2.19 44.09 23.01
CA HIS A 609 1.70 45.46 22.82
C HIS A 609 0.59 45.86 23.82
N GLY A 610 0.68 45.39 25.07
CA GLY A 610 -0.29 45.70 26.10
C GLY A 610 -1.48 44.74 26.15
N LEU A 611 -1.59 43.76 25.24
CA LEU A 611 -2.62 42.71 25.24
C LEU A 611 -2.09 41.43 25.90
N ASP A 612 -2.88 40.83 26.79
CA ASP A 612 -2.56 39.57 27.43
C ASP A 612 -3.17 38.36 26.71
N ILE A 613 -2.83 37.14 27.16
CA ILE A 613 -3.32 35.92 26.53
C ILE A 613 -4.85 35.73 26.64
N VAL A 614 -5.47 36.27 27.69
CA VAL A 614 -6.92 36.19 27.90
C VAL A 614 -7.63 37.13 26.93
N ASP A 615 -7.07 38.32 26.67
CA ASP A 615 -7.53 39.24 25.64
C ASP A 615 -7.50 38.57 24.26
N PHE A 616 -6.39 37.90 23.88
CA PHE A 616 -6.30 37.19 22.60
C PHE A 616 -7.29 36.01 22.49
N ALA A 617 -7.49 35.26 23.58
CA ALA A 617 -8.43 34.14 23.59
C ALA A 617 -9.88 34.62 23.43
N LEU A 618 -10.24 35.73 24.09
CA LEU A 618 -11.55 36.37 23.94
C LEU A 618 -11.72 36.95 22.54
N ILE A 619 -10.68 37.55 21.95
CA ILE A 619 -10.76 38.03 20.57
C ILE A 619 -10.99 36.87 19.60
N ALA A 620 -10.23 35.77 19.73
CA ALA A 620 -10.36 34.61 18.86
C ALA A 620 -11.75 33.96 18.96
N ASP A 621 -12.34 33.90 20.16
CA ASP A 621 -13.70 33.37 20.36
C ASP A 621 -14.78 34.29 19.77
N SER A 622 -14.63 35.62 19.85
CA SER A 622 -15.63 36.58 19.35
C SER A 622 -15.88 36.49 17.84
N VAL A 623 -14.88 36.05 17.06
CA VAL A 623 -15.01 35.95 15.59
C VAL A 623 -15.97 34.83 15.16
N TYR A 624 -16.27 33.87 16.02
CA TYR A 624 -17.24 32.80 15.72
C TYR A 624 -18.69 33.28 15.61
N GLY A 625 -19.00 34.52 15.99
CA GLY A 625 -20.34 35.08 15.81
C GLY A 625 -20.84 34.92 14.37
N TYR A 626 -22.04 34.38 14.22
CA TYR A 626 -22.64 34.00 12.92
C TYR A 626 -22.92 35.19 11.99
N ASN A 627 -22.92 36.42 12.51
CA ASN A 627 -23.03 37.64 11.73
C ASN A 627 -22.21 38.77 12.38
N THR A 628 -22.04 39.86 11.64
CA THR A 628 -21.30 41.04 12.11
C THR A 628 -21.87 41.64 13.39
N SER A 629 -23.20 41.62 13.58
CA SER A 629 -23.81 42.22 14.77
C SER A 629 -23.53 41.43 16.04
N VAL A 630 -23.53 40.09 15.98
CA VAL A 630 -23.16 39.23 17.11
C VAL A 630 -21.67 39.28 17.40
N GLN A 631 -20.82 39.31 16.37
CA GLN A 631 -19.39 39.54 16.56
C GLN A 631 -19.14 40.88 17.26
N TYR A 632 -19.73 41.97 16.75
CA TYR A 632 -19.61 43.31 17.33
C TYR A 632 -20.14 43.35 18.77
N GLN A 633 -21.29 42.73 19.03
CA GLN A 633 -21.87 42.65 20.37
C GLN A 633 -20.95 41.89 21.33
N SER A 634 -20.35 40.78 20.89
CA SER A 634 -19.37 40.02 21.67
C SER A 634 -18.14 40.88 22.03
N PHE A 635 -17.58 41.63 21.07
CA PHE A 635 -16.48 42.56 21.34
C PHE A 635 -16.88 43.68 22.30
N LYS A 636 -18.09 44.23 22.12
CA LYS A 636 -18.65 45.26 22.97
C LYS A 636 -18.77 44.79 24.42
N GLU A 637 -19.39 43.64 24.64
CA GLU A 637 -19.53 43.06 25.98
C GLU A 637 -18.18 42.76 26.65
N ARG A 638 -17.14 42.45 25.88
CA ARG A 638 -15.82 42.07 26.41
C ARG A 638 -14.90 43.26 26.69
N PHE A 639 -15.00 44.35 25.94
CA PHE A 639 -14.04 45.45 26.02
C PHE A 639 -14.64 46.78 26.49
N GLU A 640 -15.93 47.04 26.25
CA GLU A 640 -16.56 48.27 26.72
C GLU A 640 -16.51 48.36 28.25
N GLY A 641 -16.26 49.54 28.81
CA GLY A 641 -16.09 49.74 30.26
C GLY A 641 -14.77 49.23 30.86
N THR A 642 -13.90 48.57 30.07
CA THR A 642 -12.55 48.19 30.48
C THR A 642 -11.52 49.29 30.14
N ALA A 643 -10.25 49.09 30.51
CA ALA A 643 -9.14 49.94 30.10
C ALA A 643 -8.92 50.01 28.57
N LEU A 644 -9.53 49.08 27.80
CA LEU A 644 -9.49 49.02 26.33
C LEU A 644 -10.85 49.31 25.70
N GLY A 645 -11.71 50.07 26.39
CA GLY A 645 -13.06 50.40 25.93
C GLY A 645 -13.12 51.29 24.67
N ASP A 646 -12.00 51.84 24.22
CA ASP A 646 -11.87 52.68 23.03
C ASP A 646 -11.57 51.88 21.73
N TRP A 647 -11.67 50.56 21.79
CA TRP A 647 -11.52 49.65 20.66
C TRP A 647 -12.42 50.05 19.47
N LYS A 648 -11.95 49.78 18.26
CA LYS A 648 -12.64 50.08 17.00
C LYS A 648 -12.76 48.83 16.14
N TYR A 649 -13.98 48.55 15.69
CA TYR A 649 -14.25 47.55 14.66
C TYR A 649 -13.94 48.17 13.29
N VAL A 650 -12.76 47.86 12.73
CA VAL A 650 -12.28 48.53 11.51
C VAL A 650 -12.90 47.91 10.26
N ARG A 651 -12.82 46.58 10.15
CA ARG A 651 -13.26 45.86 8.96
C ARG A 651 -13.58 44.40 9.27
N ARG A 652 -14.59 43.88 8.57
CA ARG A 652 -14.82 42.45 8.35
C ARG A 652 -14.69 42.17 6.87
N ASN A 653 -14.23 40.97 6.54
CA ASN A 653 -14.23 40.51 5.17
C ASN A 653 -15.61 40.02 4.71
N ASP A 654 -15.75 39.83 3.39
CA ASP A 654 -16.97 39.28 2.81
C ASP A 654 -16.90 37.75 2.84
N GLU A 655 -17.75 37.14 3.65
CA GLU A 655 -17.79 35.69 3.83
C GLU A 655 -18.20 34.95 2.56
N VAL A 656 -18.99 35.58 1.68
CA VAL A 656 -19.44 34.97 0.43
C VAL A 656 -18.30 34.90 -0.59
N VAL A 657 -17.42 35.89 -0.58
CA VAL A 657 -16.33 36.04 -1.56
C VAL A 657 -15.04 35.38 -1.07
N ASP A 658 -14.66 35.63 0.19
CA ASP A 658 -13.36 35.25 0.73
C ASP A 658 -13.38 33.91 1.49
N HIS A 659 -14.57 33.40 1.82
CA HIS A 659 -14.86 32.18 2.61
C HIS A 659 -14.28 32.16 4.04
N GLN A 660 -12.96 32.33 4.17
CA GLN A 660 -12.27 32.45 5.44
C GLN A 660 -12.65 33.76 6.12
N VAL A 661 -13.45 33.71 7.17
CA VAL A 661 -13.86 34.92 7.91
C VAL A 661 -12.74 35.47 8.78
N TRP A 662 -12.53 36.78 8.74
CA TRP A 662 -11.58 37.51 9.58
C TRP A 662 -12.07 38.93 9.88
N VAL A 663 -11.61 39.48 11.00
CA VAL A 663 -11.97 40.81 11.51
C VAL A 663 -10.71 41.58 11.88
N GLU A 664 -10.65 42.86 11.49
CA GLU A 664 -9.65 43.81 11.96
C GLU A 664 -10.22 44.66 13.11
N LEU A 665 -9.51 44.63 14.24
CA LEU A 665 -9.74 45.45 15.41
C LEU A 665 -8.57 46.41 15.60
N PHE A 666 -8.85 47.64 15.98
CA PHE A 666 -7.83 48.61 16.36
C PHE A 666 -8.07 49.06 17.80
N PHE A 667 -7.02 49.03 18.62
CA PHE A 667 -7.03 49.50 20.01
C PHE A 667 -6.21 50.79 20.10
N PRO A 668 -6.83 51.98 20.02
CA PRO A 668 -6.12 53.26 19.97
C PRO A 668 -5.24 53.51 21.19
N THR A 669 -5.73 53.18 22.39
CA THR A 669 -4.98 53.34 23.66
C THR A 669 -3.65 52.60 23.65
N LEU A 670 -3.58 51.44 23.01
CA LEU A 670 -2.37 50.63 22.89
C LEU A 670 -1.63 50.85 21.57
N ASN A 671 -2.24 51.59 20.64
CA ASN A 671 -1.81 51.72 19.25
C ASN A 671 -1.49 50.36 18.61
N VAL A 672 -2.36 49.36 18.78
CA VAL A 672 -2.20 48.00 18.21
C VAL A 672 -3.40 47.64 17.34
N THR A 673 -3.11 47.02 16.20
CA THR A 673 -4.12 46.41 15.32
C THR A 673 -4.06 44.89 15.49
N VAL A 674 -5.22 44.27 15.68
CA VAL A 674 -5.36 42.82 15.77
C VAL A 674 -6.20 42.33 14.60
N VAL A 675 -5.69 41.35 13.86
CA VAL A 675 -6.50 40.61 12.87
C VAL A 675 -6.84 39.26 13.47
N ALA A 676 -8.13 39.03 13.66
CA ALA A 676 -8.67 37.84 14.27
C ALA A 676 -9.33 36.97 13.20
N VAL A 677 -8.91 35.71 13.09
CA VAL A 677 -9.34 34.78 12.03
C VAL A 677 -10.27 33.71 12.63
N ARG A 678 -11.42 33.49 11.99
CA ARG A 678 -12.43 32.50 12.41
C ARG A 678 -11.92 31.08 12.17
N GLY A 679 -12.16 30.18 13.10
CA GLY A 679 -12.02 28.75 12.85
C GLY A 679 -13.25 28.12 12.20
N THR A 680 -13.31 26.79 12.24
CA THR A 680 -14.37 25.96 11.66
C THR A 680 -15.74 26.26 12.28
N ALA A 681 -16.64 26.91 11.55
CA ALA A 681 -18.02 27.17 11.98
C ALA A 681 -19.06 26.49 11.07
N THR A 682 -18.62 26.05 9.88
CA THR A 682 -19.47 25.43 8.87
C THR A 682 -18.84 24.15 8.30
N ALA A 683 -19.63 23.33 7.60
CA ALA A 683 -19.10 22.17 6.88
C ALA A 683 -18.13 22.56 5.74
N THR A 684 -18.22 23.78 5.22
CA THR A 684 -17.29 24.30 4.22
C THR A 684 -15.93 24.61 4.85
N ASP A 685 -15.92 25.24 6.02
CA ASP A 685 -14.68 25.48 6.78
C ASP A 685 -14.00 24.14 7.16
N ALA A 686 -14.80 23.11 7.50
CA ALA A 686 -14.25 21.79 7.85
C ALA A 686 -13.62 21.08 6.65
N LEU A 687 -14.18 21.29 5.45
CA LEU A 687 -13.60 20.81 4.21
C LEU A 687 -12.30 21.56 3.85
N GLU A 688 -12.18 22.84 4.24
CA GLU A 688 -10.96 23.64 4.06
C GLU A 688 -9.84 23.20 5.00
N ASP A 689 -10.13 22.97 6.29
CA ASP A 689 -9.20 22.31 7.25
C ASP A 689 -8.66 21.00 6.67
N LEU A 690 -9.54 20.23 6.09
CA LEU A 690 -9.17 18.94 5.56
C LEU A 690 -8.29 19.09 4.32
N HIS A 691 -8.54 20.05 3.44
CA HIS A 691 -7.73 20.26 2.23
C HIS A 691 -6.24 20.46 2.51
N PHE A 692 -5.88 21.34 3.45
CA PHE A 692 -4.46 21.68 3.68
C PHE A 692 -3.70 20.60 4.46
N TRP A 693 -4.37 19.91 5.38
CA TRP A 693 -3.75 18.95 6.30
C TRP A 693 -4.03 17.48 5.97
N PHE A 694 -4.79 17.18 4.91
CA PHE A 694 -5.13 15.80 4.54
C PHE A 694 -3.89 14.94 4.30
N GLY A 695 -2.92 15.46 3.53
CA GLY A 695 -1.70 14.73 3.20
C GLY A 695 -0.96 14.28 4.47
N VAL A 696 -0.63 15.22 5.35
CA VAL A 696 0.06 14.93 6.61
C VAL A 696 -0.78 14.05 7.55
N THR A 697 -2.11 14.18 7.54
CA THR A 697 -3.01 13.32 8.33
C THR A 697 -2.90 11.86 7.91
N ILE A 698 -2.90 11.57 6.60
CA ILE A 698 -2.64 10.21 6.10
C ILE A 698 -1.25 9.74 6.53
N MET A 699 -0.25 10.62 6.43
CA MET A 699 1.11 10.24 6.81
C MET A 699 1.23 9.89 8.28
N GLN A 700 0.60 10.67 9.16
CA GLN A 700 0.57 10.43 10.60
C GLN A 700 -0.25 9.18 10.95
N ALA A 701 -1.33 8.88 10.22
CA ALA A 701 -2.07 7.64 10.39
C ALA A 701 -1.21 6.41 10.05
N ALA A 702 -0.43 6.47 8.96
CA ALA A 702 0.54 5.42 8.64
C ALA A 702 1.67 5.34 9.70
N ASN A 703 2.05 6.49 10.28
CA ASN A 703 3.08 6.60 11.31
C ASN A 703 2.77 5.80 12.60
N VAL A 704 1.49 5.47 12.84
CA VAL A 704 1.05 4.63 13.98
C VAL A 704 1.57 3.21 13.86
N PHE A 705 1.64 2.66 12.65
CA PHE A 705 2.10 1.29 12.43
C PHE A 705 3.62 1.24 12.33
N ILE A 706 4.22 2.23 11.65
CA ILE A 706 5.65 2.31 11.39
C ILE A 706 6.06 3.77 11.47
N PRO A 707 7.08 4.16 12.27
CA PRO A 707 7.41 5.56 12.55
C PRO A 707 8.11 6.26 11.35
N PHE A 708 7.43 6.30 10.20
CA PHE A 708 7.91 6.77 8.91
C PHE A 708 8.31 8.24 8.91
N LEU A 709 7.54 9.11 9.57
CA LEU A 709 7.85 10.55 9.65
C LEU A 709 9.15 10.81 10.41
N LYS A 710 9.56 9.88 11.29
CA LYS A 710 10.85 9.95 12.00
C LYS A 710 12.00 9.29 11.24
N GLN A 711 11.69 8.47 10.23
CA GLN A 711 12.68 7.74 9.44
C GLN A 711 13.10 8.49 8.18
N LEU A 712 12.19 9.28 7.60
CA LEU A 712 12.50 10.10 6.43
C LEU A 712 13.04 11.48 6.82
N PRO A 713 13.90 12.08 5.98
CA PRO A 713 14.30 13.47 6.15
C PRO A 713 13.09 14.41 6.09
N THR A 714 13.00 15.35 7.04
CA THR A 714 11.90 16.32 7.11
C THR A 714 11.76 17.11 5.81
N THR A 715 12.87 17.51 5.19
CA THR A 715 12.86 18.24 3.90
C THR A 715 12.19 17.45 2.79
N PHE A 716 12.47 16.14 2.70
CA PHE A 716 11.82 15.26 1.73
C PHE A 716 10.31 15.17 1.96
N VAL A 717 9.88 15.01 3.22
CA VAL A 717 8.45 14.95 3.57
C VAL A 717 7.75 16.27 3.21
N VAL A 718 8.38 17.41 3.52
CA VAL A 718 7.87 18.75 3.19
C VAL A 718 7.73 18.95 1.69
N GLU A 719 8.75 18.57 0.91
CA GLU A 719 8.71 18.66 -0.56
C GLU A 719 7.62 17.75 -1.15
N MET A 720 7.50 16.52 -0.64
CA MET A 720 6.48 15.57 -1.08
C MET A 720 5.06 16.09 -0.82
N LEU A 721 4.81 16.65 0.38
CA LEU A 721 3.51 17.19 0.77
C LEU A 721 3.19 18.54 0.12
N SER A 722 4.21 19.30 -0.29
CA SER A 722 4.01 20.61 -0.94
C SER A 722 3.25 20.49 -2.26
N LEU A 723 3.45 19.40 -3.00
CA LEU A 723 2.91 19.17 -4.34
C LEU A 723 3.10 20.38 -5.28
N ASN A 724 4.23 21.08 -5.13
CA ASN A 724 4.52 22.33 -5.86
C ASN A 724 4.43 22.17 -7.39
N PHE A 725 4.74 20.99 -7.93
CA PHE A 725 4.62 20.69 -9.36
C PHE A 725 3.17 20.76 -9.89
N PHE A 726 2.18 20.61 -9.00
CA PHE A 726 0.75 20.61 -9.32
C PHE A 726 0.06 21.94 -9.00
N SER A 727 0.74 22.85 -8.28
CA SER A 727 0.19 24.14 -7.83
C SER A 727 -0.37 25.01 -8.96
N SER A 728 0.16 24.91 -10.18
CA SER A 728 -0.29 25.68 -11.35
C SER A 728 -1.66 25.26 -11.89
N VAL A 729 -2.09 24.03 -11.61
CA VAL A 729 -3.38 23.45 -12.05
C VAL A 729 -4.44 23.60 -10.96
N MET A 730 -4.01 23.81 -9.72
CA MET A 730 -4.88 23.97 -8.56
C MET A 730 -5.58 25.34 -8.53
N PRO A 731 -6.80 25.43 -7.98
CA PRO A 731 -7.43 26.72 -7.72
C PRO A 731 -6.59 27.53 -6.71
N PRO A 732 -6.68 28.87 -6.75
CA PRO A 732 -6.02 29.72 -5.77
C PRO A 732 -6.44 29.33 -4.35
N PRO A 733 -5.51 29.32 -3.38
CA PRO A 733 -5.83 28.93 -2.01
C PRO A 733 -6.70 29.99 -1.32
N VAL A 734 -7.63 29.55 -0.47
CA VAL A 734 -8.59 30.41 0.24
C VAL A 734 -7.91 31.48 1.11
N TYR A 735 -6.75 31.17 1.67
CA TYR A 735 -6.00 32.09 2.51
C TYR A 735 -5.36 33.28 1.76
N SER A 736 -5.35 33.27 0.42
CA SER A 736 -4.70 34.31 -0.40
C SER A 736 -5.26 35.70 -0.14
N ALA A 737 -6.58 35.85 -0.03
CA ALA A 737 -7.23 37.12 0.26
C ALA A 737 -6.82 37.67 1.65
N LEU A 738 -6.78 36.80 2.67
CA LEU A 738 -6.30 37.15 4.00
C LEU A 738 -4.82 37.55 3.98
N LEU A 739 -3.98 36.78 3.28
CA LEU A 739 -2.55 37.07 3.16
C LEU A 739 -2.30 38.42 2.48
N GLU A 740 -2.92 38.68 1.33
CA GLU A 740 -2.83 39.96 0.63
C GLU A 740 -3.35 41.13 1.47
N TYR A 741 -4.37 40.89 2.29
CA TYR A 741 -4.86 41.89 3.23
C TYR A 741 -3.83 42.22 4.30
N VAL A 742 -3.30 41.20 4.98
CA VAL A 742 -2.32 41.37 6.06
C VAL A 742 -1.02 41.98 5.55
N VAL A 743 -0.55 41.63 4.35
CA VAL A 743 0.61 42.28 3.72
C VAL A 743 0.39 43.79 3.56
N ARG A 744 -0.76 44.21 3.02
CA ARG A 744 -1.11 45.63 2.86
C ARG A 744 -1.31 46.32 4.21
N LEU A 745 -1.90 45.63 5.17
CA LEU A 745 -2.13 46.15 6.51
C LEU A 745 -0.79 46.39 7.23
N LYS A 746 0.13 45.43 7.18
CA LYS A 746 1.47 45.54 7.76
C LYS A 746 2.24 46.74 7.20
N GLN A 747 2.15 47.00 5.90
CA GLN A 747 2.74 48.20 5.30
C GLN A 747 2.18 49.51 5.88
N ARG A 748 0.92 49.50 6.35
CA ARG A 748 0.26 50.66 6.95
C ARG A 748 0.56 50.82 8.44
N VAL A 749 0.52 49.74 9.22
CA VAL A 749 0.57 49.80 10.69
C VAL A 749 1.94 49.41 11.28
N GLY A 750 2.84 48.85 10.47
CA GLY A 750 4.17 48.41 10.90
C GLY A 750 4.12 47.22 11.85
N ASP A 751 4.98 47.25 12.87
CA ASP A 751 5.12 46.17 13.86
C ASP A 751 4.01 46.15 14.92
N ASN A 752 3.08 47.11 14.89
CA ASN A 752 1.92 47.16 15.79
C ASN A 752 0.77 46.24 15.33
N LEU A 753 1.09 45.15 14.64
CA LEU A 753 0.12 44.19 14.10
C LEU A 753 0.31 42.84 14.78
N VAL A 754 -0.79 42.27 15.27
CA VAL A 754 -0.80 40.92 15.83
C VAL A 754 -1.92 40.11 15.20
N LEU A 755 -1.66 38.84 14.90
CA LEU A 755 -2.65 37.91 14.37
C LEU A 755 -3.12 36.98 15.49
N THR A 756 -4.41 36.61 15.48
CA THR A 756 -4.94 35.62 16.41
C THR A 756 -6.04 34.79 15.77
N GLY A 757 -6.28 33.59 16.29
CA GLY A 757 -7.37 32.74 15.84
C GLY A 757 -7.41 31.43 16.60
N HIS A 758 -8.50 30.69 16.41
CA HIS A 758 -8.71 29.39 17.03
C HIS A 758 -8.97 28.31 15.97
N SER A 759 -8.53 27.06 16.22
CA SER A 759 -8.71 25.93 15.30
C SER A 759 -8.12 26.25 13.90
N LEU A 760 -8.87 26.07 12.80
CA LEU A 760 -8.47 26.52 11.46
C LEU A 760 -7.92 27.96 11.46
N GLY A 761 -8.60 28.87 12.15
CA GLY A 761 -8.23 30.28 12.23
C GLY A 761 -6.92 30.49 12.98
N GLY A 762 -6.59 29.63 13.94
CA GLY A 762 -5.31 29.65 14.65
C GLY A 762 -4.17 29.25 13.73
N ALA A 763 -4.35 28.21 12.92
CA ALA A 763 -3.35 27.82 11.93
C ALA A 763 -3.21 28.82 10.78
N MET A 764 -4.31 29.42 10.31
CA MET A 764 -4.27 30.50 9.32
C MET A 764 -3.55 31.75 9.86
N ALA A 765 -3.84 32.14 11.11
CA ALA A 765 -3.12 33.22 11.78
C ALA A 765 -1.63 32.91 11.93
N GLY A 766 -1.27 31.69 12.35
CA GLY A 766 0.12 31.24 12.45
C GLY A 766 0.85 31.24 11.10
N MET A 767 0.21 30.71 10.05
CA MET A 767 0.76 30.66 8.69
C MET A 767 0.97 32.07 8.13
N VAL A 768 -0.06 32.93 8.16
CA VAL A 768 0.06 34.31 7.66
C VAL A 768 1.05 35.10 8.52
N GLY A 769 1.10 34.84 9.82
CA GLY A 769 2.07 35.42 10.74
C GLY A 769 3.50 35.09 10.35
N ALA A 770 3.79 33.82 10.13
CA ALA A 770 5.12 33.39 9.69
C ALA A 770 5.48 33.95 8.30
N VAL A 771 4.58 33.89 7.31
CA VAL A 771 4.82 34.44 5.95
C VAL A 771 5.07 35.94 5.99
N THR A 772 4.29 36.69 6.79
CA THR A 772 4.40 38.14 6.87
C THR A 772 5.38 38.62 7.93
N LYS A 773 6.00 37.71 8.70
CA LYS A 773 6.88 38.02 9.85
C LYS A 773 6.19 38.83 10.95
N THR A 774 4.94 38.49 11.23
CA THR A 774 4.04 39.19 12.15
C THR A 774 3.72 38.26 13.31
N PRO A 775 3.81 38.70 14.57
CA PRO A 775 3.47 37.87 15.72
C PRO A 775 2.05 37.29 15.61
N ALA A 776 1.93 35.99 15.81
CA ALA A 776 0.67 35.27 15.74
C ALA A 776 0.43 34.42 17.00
N VAL A 777 -0.76 34.56 17.59
CA VAL A 777 -1.22 33.76 18.73
C VAL A 777 -2.28 32.78 18.24
N SER A 778 -1.91 31.52 18.09
CA SER A 778 -2.77 30.43 17.66
C SER A 778 -3.34 29.67 18.85
N PHE A 779 -4.66 29.55 18.93
CA PHE A 779 -5.32 28.69 19.92
C PHE A 779 -5.78 27.39 19.26
N SER A 780 -5.22 26.26 19.68
CA SER A 780 -5.56 24.95 19.16
C SER A 780 -5.49 24.80 17.62
N GLY A 781 -4.64 25.58 16.94
CA GLY A 781 -4.41 25.39 15.51
C GLY A 781 -3.64 24.10 15.22
N PRO A 782 -3.90 23.42 14.09
CA PRO A 782 -3.03 22.34 13.60
C PRO A 782 -1.60 22.84 13.35
N GLY A 783 -0.66 21.90 13.31
CA GLY A 783 0.75 22.17 13.08
C GLY A 783 1.04 22.66 11.66
N LEU A 784 2.23 23.21 11.47
CA LEU A 784 2.67 23.80 10.21
C LEU A 784 4.00 23.22 9.70
N LEU A 785 4.66 22.34 10.47
CA LEU A 785 6.06 21.99 10.21
C LEU A 785 6.24 21.16 8.94
N TYR A 786 5.42 20.13 8.72
CA TYR A 786 5.49 19.33 7.50
C TYR A 786 4.73 19.98 6.34
N THR A 787 3.65 20.72 6.63
CA THR A 787 2.85 21.42 5.61
C THR A 787 3.44 22.76 5.17
N ARG A 788 4.50 23.27 5.80
CA ARG A 788 5.14 24.57 5.45
C ARG A 788 5.51 24.72 3.98
N GLY A 789 5.88 23.62 3.32
CA GLY A 789 6.22 23.62 1.89
C GLY A 789 5.06 24.04 1.00
N ARG A 790 3.81 23.74 1.42
CA ARG A 790 2.58 24.13 0.72
C ARG A 790 2.28 25.62 0.84
N PHE A 791 2.68 26.22 1.96
CA PHE A 791 2.44 27.63 2.27
C PHE A 791 3.65 28.51 1.92
N GLY A 792 4.76 27.92 1.48
CA GLY A 792 5.99 28.63 1.15
C GLY A 792 6.69 29.26 2.36
N ILE A 793 6.58 28.64 3.53
CA ILE A 793 7.13 29.16 4.79
C ILE A 793 8.42 28.43 5.19
N SER A 794 9.34 29.16 5.82
CA SER A 794 10.53 28.58 6.45
C SER A 794 10.21 28.04 7.86
N ASP A 795 11.05 27.14 8.37
CA ASP A 795 10.90 26.62 9.76
C ASP A 795 11.25 27.74 10.77
N GLU A 796 12.23 28.57 10.41
CA GLU A 796 12.69 29.71 11.19
C GLU A 796 11.57 30.75 11.38
N ASP A 797 10.80 31.06 10.34
CA ASP A 797 9.70 32.01 10.45
C ASP A 797 8.56 31.46 11.34
N ILE A 798 8.28 30.16 11.30
CA ILE A 798 7.34 29.52 12.24
C ILE A 798 7.89 29.62 13.65
N ARG A 799 9.19 29.34 13.84
CA ARG A 799 9.86 29.41 15.14
C ARG A 799 9.76 30.80 15.77
N ASP A 800 10.00 31.83 14.98
CA ASP A 800 10.20 33.19 15.46
C ASP A 800 8.90 33.99 15.61
N TYR A 801 7.85 33.66 14.86
CA TYR A 801 6.61 34.46 14.81
C TYR A 801 5.35 33.76 15.31
N VAL A 802 5.38 32.46 15.59
CA VAL A 802 4.18 31.69 15.97
C VAL A 802 4.24 31.23 17.42
N LEU A 803 3.23 31.63 18.20
CA LEU A 803 2.92 31.07 19.52
C LEU A 803 1.64 30.25 19.41
N THR A 804 1.69 28.98 19.79
CA THR A 804 0.52 28.10 19.84
C THR A 804 0.20 27.72 21.28
N VAL A 805 -1.02 28.05 21.73
CA VAL A 805 -1.59 27.55 22.99
C VAL A 805 -2.44 26.32 22.68
N LYS A 806 -2.16 25.19 23.34
CA LYS A 806 -2.87 23.92 23.13
C LYS A 806 -3.31 23.29 24.46
N PRO A 807 -4.56 22.82 24.58
CA PRO A 807 -4.98 22.04 25.72
C PRO A 807 -4.45 20.60 25.62
N ARG A 808 -4.09 20.01 26.74
CA ARG A 808 -3.74 18.59 26.82
C ARG A 808 -4.91 17.74 26.34
N GLY A 809 -4.63 16.73 25.54
CA GLY A 809 -5.68 15.83 25.03
C GLY A 809 -6.45 16.37 23.81
N ASP A 810 -6.31 17.65 23.44
CA ASP A 810 -6.82 18.17 22.17
C ASP A 810 -6.19 17.39 21.00
N ILE A 811 -7.02 17.03 20.02
CA ILE A 811 -6.60 16.26 18.84
C ILE A 811 -6.19 17.15 17.67
N VAL A 812 -6.69 18.39 17.58
CA VAL A 812 -6.44 19.24 16.39
C VAL A 812 -4.98 19.68 16.32
N PRO A 813 -4.33 20.15 17.40
CA PRO A 813 -2.91 20.49 17.39
C PRO A 813 -1.96 19.30 17.25
N LYS A 814 -2.49 18.06 17.17
CA LYS A 814 -1.70 16.86 16.87
C LYS A 814 -1.65 16.54 15.38
N ILE A 815 -2.50 17.18 14.59
CA ILE A 815 -2.44 17.11 13.12
C ILE A 815 -1.24 17.96 12.70
N ASP A 816 -0.32 17.37 11.94
CA ASP A 816 1.02 17.93 11.69
C ASP A 816 1.83 18.13 13.00
N GLU A 817 3.08 18.57 12.88
CA GLU A 817 3.92 18.98 14.00
C GLU A 817 3.84 20.50 14.21
N LEU A 818 3.70 20.89 15.47
CA LEU A 818 3.73 22.29 15.89
C LEU A 818 5.19 22.78 15.87
N GLY A 819 5.43 23.91 15.22
CA GLY A 819 6.66 24.70 15.38
C GLY A 819 6.44 25.90 16.30
N GLY A 820 7.49 26.69 16.54
CA GLY A 820 7.37 27.90 17.36
C GLY A 820 7.32 27.66 18.86
N MET A 821 6.83 28.68 19.57
CA MET A 821 6.60 28.59 21.00
C MET A 821 5.30 27.81 21.22
N ILE A 822 5.35 26.75 22.02
CA ILE A 822 4.18 25.92 22.33
C ILE A 822 3.90 26.03 23.82
N GLN A 823 2.74 26.60 24.17
CA GLN A 823 2.22 26.55 25.52
C GLN A 823 1.18 25.44 25.62
N GLU A 824 1.49 24.40 26.39
CA GLU A 824 0.50 23.40 26.78
C GLU A 824 -0.25 23.88 28.04
N ILE A 825 -1.58 23.79 28.02
CA ILE A 825 -2.48 24.07 29.15
C ILE A 825 -3.29 22.82 29.50
N GLU A 826 -3.77 22.70 30.73
CA GLU A 826 -4.53 21.53 31.16
C GLU A 826 -5.93 21.47 30.50
N CYS A 827 -6.42 20.25 30.26
CA CYS A 827 -7.83 20.04 29.91
C CYS A 827 -8.48 19.06 30.89
N ARG A 828 -9.44 19.57 31.68
CA ARG A 828 -10.18 18.75 32.66
C ARG A 828 -11.36 17.97 32.08
N ARG A 829 -11.50 17.94 30.76
CA ARG A 829 -12.57 17.21 30.07
C ARG A 829 -12.04 15.87 29.58
N THR A 830 -12.85 14.82 29.71
CA THR A 830 -12.48 13.47 29.26
C THR A 830 -12.56 13.30 27.75
N ASN A 831 -13.40 14.08 27.07
CA ASN A 831 -13.58 14.03 25.62
C ASN A 831 -12.54 14.94 24.91
N PRO A 832 -11.66 14.38 24.06
CA PRO A 832 -10.69 15.16 23.29
C PRO A 832 -11.29 16.30 22.46
N LEU A 833 -12.46 16.08 21.85
CA LEU A 833 -13.16 17.11 21.08
C LEU A 833 -13.69 18.23 21.97
N ALA A 834 -14.03 17.92 23.22
CA ALA A 834 -14.45 18.93 24.17
C ALA A 834 -13.25 19.75 24.70
N CYS A 835 -12.04 19.18 24.69
CA CYS A 835 -10.79 19.91 24.97
C CYS A 835 -10.50 20.94 23.88
N HIS A 836 -10.85 20.66 22.63
CA HIS A 836 -10.66 21.56 21.50
C HIS A 836 -11.52 22.84 21.55
N SER A 837 -12.56 22.92 22.38
CA SER A 837 -13.44 24.10 22.42
C SER A 837 -12.74 25.37 22.95
N THR A 838 -13.06 26.54 22.38
CA THR A 838 -12.63 27.86 22.89
C THR A 838 -12.93 28.05 24.38
N SER A 839 -14.06 27.51 24.86
CA SER A 839 -14.44 27.55 26.28
C SER A 839 -13.40 26.89 27.20
N THR A 840 -12.69 25.87 26.74
CA THR A 840 -11.62 25.21 27.51
C THR A 840 -10.45 26.17 27.70
N HIS A 841 -10.01 26.83 26.62
CA HIS A 841 -8.95 27.85 26.68
C HIS A 841 -9.34 29.00 27.61
N LEU A 842 -10.51 29.57 27.41
CA LEU A 842 -10.98 30.72 28.17
C LEU A 842 -11.06 30.42 29.67
N CYS A 843 -11.67 29.30 30.06
CA CYS A 843 -11.82 28.95 31.46
C CYS A 843 -10.50 28.58 32.14
N GLU A 844 -9.61 27.85 31.46
CA GLU A 844 -8.32 27.46 32.04
C GLU A 844 -7.36 28.64 32.14
N LEU A 845 -7.30 29.49 31.11
CA LEU A 845 -6.49 30.71 31.12
C LEU A 845 -7.03 31.72 32.12
N TYR A 846 -8.34 31.91 32.25
CA TYR A 846 -8.92 32.78 33.27
C TYR A 846 -8.60 32.28 34.70
N ALA A 847 -8.71 30.97 34.95
CA ALA A 847 -8.38 30.42 36.26
C ALA A 847 -6.90 30.53 36.62
N SER A 848 -6.00 30.41 35.64
CA SER A 848 -4.56 30.34 35.88
C SER A 848 -3.87 31.71 35.74
N CYS A 849 -4.32 32.53 34.80
CA CYS A 849 -3.73 33.84 34.51
C CYS A 849 -4.50 35.00 35.17
N GLY A 850 -5.75 34.79 35.57
CA GLY A 850 -6.66 35.86 36.00
C GLY A 850 -7.11 36.73 34.83
N ASP A 851 -7.74 37.86 35.13
CA ASP A 851 -8.17 38.84 34.14
C ASP A 851 -7.67 40.24 34.50
N ARG A 852 -6.71 40.77 33.72
CA ARG A 852 -6.14 42.12 33.93
C ARG A 852 -7.14 43.25 33.63
N ARG A 853 -8.23 42.95 32.93
CA ARG A 853 -9.25 43.94 32.53
C ARG A 853 -10.42 44.03 33.49
N HIS A 854 -10.43 43.19 34.54
CA HIS A 854 -11.49 43.16 35.56
C HIS A 854 -12.91 42.99 34.97
N ARG A 855 -13.05 42.20 33.89
CA ARG A 855 -14.35 41.93 33.28
C ARG A 855 -15.22 41.11 34.23
N ASP A 856 -16.54 41.17 34.03
CA ASP A 856 -17.47 40.33 34.79
C ASP A 856 -17.62 38.97 34.12
N TRP A 857 -17.07 37.95 34.78
CA TRP A 857 -17.17 36.57 34.34
C TRP A 857 -18.44 35.89 34.87
N SER A 858 -19.30 36.54 35.69
CA SER A 858 -20.48 35.97 36.39
C SER A 858 -21.36 35.06 35.53
N ALA A 859 -21.50 35.39 34.24
CA ALA A 859 -22.33 34.68 33.28
C ALA A 859 -21.63 33.51 32.55
N ALA A 860 -20.33 33.31 32.76
CA ALA A 860 -19.53 32.23 32.18
C ALA A 860 -19.75 30.89 32.89
N SER A 861 -21.01 30.43 32.95
CA SER A 861 -21.42 29.15 33.55
C SER A 861 -20.70 27.92 32.96
N GLN A 862 -20.15 28.03 31.75
CA GLN A 862 -19.30 26.99 31.17
C GLN A 862 -18.05 26.73 32.01
N CYS A 863 -17.53 27.75 32.71
CA CYS A 863 -16.35 27.61 33.56
C CYS A 863 -16.65 26.90 34.88
N THR A 864 -17.81 27.10 35.49
CA THR A 864 -18.18 26.29 36.69
C THR A 864 -18.24 24.81 36.34
N THR A 865 -18.85 24.49 35.19
CA THR A 865 -18.95 23.11 34.69
C THR A 865 -17.60 22.52 34.32
N TYR A 866 -16.72 23.31 33.70
CA TYR A 866 -15.36 22.89 33.35
C TYR A 866 -14.53 22.58 34.60
N MET A 867 -14.68 23.38 35.66
CA MET A 867 -13.91 23.26 36.91
C MET A 867 -14.44 22.20 37.85
N ALA A 868 -15.72 21.84 37.74
CA ALA A 868 -16.33 20.77 38.52
C ALA A 868 -15.87 19.37 38.10
N LYS A 869 -15.30 19.22 36.90
CA LYS A 869 -14.78 17.93 36.41
C LYS A 869 -13.33 17.76 36.90
N LYS A 870 -13.11 16.71 37.70
CA LYS A 870 -11.78 16.27 38.17
C LYS A 870 -11.15 15.31 37.19
#